data_AF-A0A812V448-F1
#
_entry.id   AF-A0A812V448-F1
#
_cell.length_a   1.000
_cell.length_b   1.000
_cell.length_c   1.000
_cell.angle_alpha   90.00
_cell.angle_beta   90.00
_cell.angle_gamma   90.00
#
_symmetry.space_group_name_H-M   'P 1'
#
loop_
_entity.id
_entity.type
_entity.pdbx_description
1 polymer ?
#
loop_
_entity_poly.entity_id
_entity_poly.type
_entity_poly.pdbx_seq_one_letter_code
_entity_poly.pdbx_strand_id
1 'polypeptide(L)'
;MDSALRSDLDAHRSEFSTLRSELNPVRSDITSLRSELDSCRADITTTRTELGSQGTDLKTLRTDLGSIRTDLGSLRTDFSSQRTDLGNGLNGLRGDLNSFRSDVASWRSDMESHVQDIGVLKVETESSRSLIKSVQSSAEQHATDLNSLRSEIDLARSSIAAQRSEQESQHSEVKSLRSELTLEISKVRKDHADLRSELHKDVAELRKEAIQGLSEKQDAIDDFVKDVNGLRGHVSDLRKELSSTQGQLNDVRKELSSSQGQLSDVRKEMSSTQGQLADTRKDVSATQAQVNDLKKDGASSRSQVTDLLKELRLLQSQQSEFAKAQDLAAAQGMVKDLRQDLSATQGHITSLQKETVSIKTDLVSTRGDFTNVSKETLSNKNDLLSLKNNLSDISKDVKELQGTDRGLQEETSETRAHLNKLQQELVQSQTRLDTLEKEIATTKQVTSSLEQESRKSSEELVAVQSLATDLKSSVHDLQSSANHSRQGIDATNSSLDDLRKELPEFHGALNHFRQEVAEKGSQSDMLHQAIQAELEQLRSQAAEVRKDLTTFFQMELAGVRKDLGQQGEDLQGALVSMQVRIKEEAASEIRKLQSDASAAHREVTSMVQQTAQKLKDEAGQISSALQAAQEDAADLRCEVHEACSAIEDQRREVDAHLSMRITEVQEQLEREFKVADANLHAEVATAAASDRYNVGVEMERLRADLVQVDSLRATIAQVQEMTSRAGSHEVVATLRIDHAFVQNFMPADYEFPLVASRCMVRLKPNRKA
;
A
#
# COMPACT_ATOMS: atom_id res chain seq x y z
N MET A 1 35.93 -210.14 25.63
CA MET A 1 35.00 -209.11 26.16
C MET A 1 35.72 -207.78 26.38
N ASP A 2 36.82 -207.76 27.13
CA ASP A 2 37.59 -206.55 27.49
C ASP A 2 38.05 -205.62 26.34
N SER A 3 38.21 -206.15 25.11
CA SER A 3 38.68 -205.35 23.97
C SER A 3 37.63 -204.42 23.34
N ALA A 4 36.33 -204.71 23.48
CA ALA A 4 35.29 -203.93 22.80
C ALA A 4 35.03 -202.60 23.52
N LEU A 5 34.73 -202.67 24.83
CA LEU A 5 34.59 -201.50 25.71
C LEU A 5 35.80 -200.57 25.67
N ARG A 6 37.01 -201.11 25.44
CA ARG A 6 38.24 -200.33 25.29
C ARG A 6 38.29 -199.58 23.97
N SER A 7 37.84 -200.20 22.87
CA SER A 7 37.66 -199.54 21.57
C SER A 7 36.58 -198.46 21.63
N ASP A 8 35.46 -198.72 22.30
CA ASP A 8 34.38 -197.74 22.47
C ASP A 8 34.82 -196.56 23.35
N LEU A 9 35.61 -196.83 24.40
CA LEU A 9 36.20 -195.79 25.25
C LEU A 9 37.23 -194.94 24.48
N ASP A 10 38.12 -195.55 23.69
CA ASP A 10 39.07 -194.80 22.87
C ASP A 10 38.38 -194.07 21.69
N ALA A 11 37.27 -194.60 21.17
CA ALA A 11 36.41 -193.91 20.20
C ALA A 11 35.75 -192.67 20.82
N HIS A 12 35.04 -192.82 21.95
CA HIS A 12 34.46 -191.69 22.69
C HIS A 12 35.54 -190.69 23.17
N ARG A 13 36.75 -191.15 23.49
CA ARG A 13 37.89 -190.28 23.82
C ARG A 13 38.39 -189.51 22.60
N SER A 14 38.37 -190.11 21.42
CA SER A 14 38.64 -189.44 20.14
C SER A 14 37.53 -188.42 19.83
N GLU A 15 36.26 -188.79 19.92
CA GLU A 15 35.10 -187.89 19.76
C GLU A 15 35.17 -186.70 20.73
N PHE A 16 35.48 -186.93 22.01
CA PHE A 16 35.64 -185.87 23.00
C PHE A 16 36.87 -185.00 22.72
N SER A 17 37.92 -185.55 22.09
CA SER A 17 39.07 -184.78 21.59
C SER A 17 38.69 -183.94 20.36
N THR A 18 37.87 -184.47 19.44
CA THR A 18 37.35 -183.77 18.26
C THR A 18 36.42 -182.64 18.67
N LEU A 19 35.39 -182.92 19.48
CA LEU A 19 34.49 -181.91 20.06
C LEU A 19 35.26 -180.84 20.85
N ARG A 20 36.34 -181.20 21.56
CA ARG A 20 37.21 -180.22 22.21
C ARG A 20 38.04 -179.39 21.22
N SER A 21 38.45 -179.99 20.09
CA SER A 21 39.13 -179.27 19.01
C SER A 21 38.20 -178.35 18.21
N GLU A 22 36.91 -178.66 18.12
CA GLU A 22 35.84 -177.85 17.50
C GLU A 22 35.32 -176.76 18.45
N LEU A 23 35.26 -177.03 19.75
CA LEU A 23 34.86 -176.03 20.76
C LEU A 23 35.91 -174.93 20.95
N ASN A 24 37.19 -175.21 20.64
CA ASN A 24 38.27 -174.22 20.70
C ASN A 24 38.09 -173.04 19.71
N PRO A 25 37.88 -173.23 18.39
CA PRO A 25 37.59 -172.14 17.46
C PRO A 25 36.27 -171.46 17.81
N VAL A 26 35.19 -172.18 18.12
CA VAL A 26 33.92 -171.56 18.57
C VAL A 26 34.13 -170.64 19.78
N ARG A 27 34.99 -171.02 20.73
CA ARG A 27 35.37 -170.16 21.87
C ARG A 27 36.24 -168.97 21.46
N SER A 28 37.07 -169.11 20.43
CA SER A 28 37.83 -168.01 19.81
C SER A 28 36.89 -167.03 19.11
N ASP A 29 35.92 -167.52 18.34
CA ASP A 29 34.94 -166.73 17.60
C ASP A 29 34.03 -165.96 18.58
N ILE A 30 33.56 -166.61 19.65
CA ILE A 30 32.84 -165.95 20.76
C ILE A 30 33.71 -164.87 21.43
N THR A 31 35.04 -165.00 21.41
CA THR A 31 35.95 -163.98 21.94
C THR A 31 36.13 -162.83 20.94
N SER A 32 36.27 -163.11 19.65
CA SER A 32 36.32 -162.10 18.57
C SER A 32 35.04 -161.27 18.53
N LEU A 33 33.88 -161.92 18.47
CA LEU A 33 32.57 -161.28 18.46
C LEU A 33 32.30 -160.43 19.71
N ARG A 34 32.93 -160.74 20.86
CA ARG A 34 32.91 -159.88 22.05
C ARG A 34 33.78 -158.65 21.87
N SER A 35 35.01 -158.80 21.37
CA SER A 35 35.87 -157.66 21.06
C SER A 35 35.28 -156.74 19.97
N GLU A 36 34.63 -157.31 18.95
CA GLU A 36 33.89 -156.57 17.92
C GLU A 36 32.67 -155.85 18.50
N LEU A 37 31.89 -156.51 19.37
CA LEU A 37 30.75 -155.89 20.05
C LEU A 37 31.19 -154.76 21.00
N ASP A 38 32.30 -154.94 21.73
CA ASP A 38 32.83 -153.92 22.64
C ASP A 38 33.50 -152.76 21.88
N SER A 39 34.09 -153.00 20.71
CA SER A 39 34.50 -151.94 19.77
C SER A 39 33.28 -151.17 19.26
N CYS A 40 32.27 -151.87 18.73
CA CYS A 40 31.04 -151.25 18.23
C CYS A 40 30.31 -150.45 19.33
N ARG A 41 30.35 -150.90 20.59
CA ARG A 41 29.89 -150.12 21.75
C ARG A 41 30.71 -148.86 21.98
N ALA A 42 32.04 -148.93 21.86
CA ALA A 42 32.91 -147.76 21.94
C ALA A 42 32.57 -146.75 20.83
N ASP A 43 32.42 -147.21 19.59
CA ASP A 43 32.05 -146.39 18.43
C ASP A 43 30.66 -145.74 18.60
N ILE A 44 29.68 -146.47 19.15
CA ILE A 44 28.36 -145.94 19.53
C ILE A 44 28.47 -144.90 20.66
N THR A 45 29.38 -145.06 21.62
CA THR A 45 29.60 -144.01 22.63
C THR A 45 30.29 -142.76 22.07
N THR A 46 31.29 -142.94 21.19
CA THR A 46 31.99 -141.84 20.51
C THR A 46 31.03 -141.01 19.66
N THR A 47 30.31 -141.66 18.73
CA THR A 47 29.30 -141.00 17.88
C THR A 47 28.19 -140.33 18.69
N ARG A 48 27.78 -140.91 19.84
CA ARG A 48 26.85 -140.26 20.77
C ARG A 48 27.43 -139.00 21.44
N THR A 49 28.72 -138.98 21.77
CA THR A 49 29.37 -137.76 22.29
C THR A 49 29.57 -136.70 21.21
N GLU A 50 29.88 -137.08 19.97
CA GLU A 50 29.99 -136.18 18.81
C GLU A 50 28.64 -135.53 18.48
N LEU A 51 27.57 -136.32 18.40
CA LEU A 51 26.20 -135.82 18.25
C LEU A 51 25.78 -134.91 19.42
N GLY A 52 26.31 -135.17 20.62
CA GLY A 52 26.17 -134.30 21.78
C GLY A 52 26.81 -132.92 21.56
N SER A 53 28.05 -132.89 21.06
CA SER A 53 28.77 -131.65 20.72
C SER A 53 28.07 -130.90 19.60
N GLN A 54 27.74 -131.56 18.49
CA GLN A 54 27.00 -130.95 17.39
C GLN A 54 25.64 -130.40 17.86
N GLY A 55 24.99 -131.08 18.81
CA GLY A 55 23.77 -130.62 19.46
C GLY A 55 23.94 -129.44 20.43
N THR A 56 25.16 -129.10 20.86
CA THR A 56 25.50 -127.82 21.49
C THR A 56 25.90 -126.76 20.46
N ASP A 57 26.70 -127.11 19.46
CA ASP A 57 27.19 -126.19 18.44
C ASP A 57 26.02 -125.59 17.61
N LEU A 58 25.01 -126.40 17.28
CA LEU A 58 23.77 -125.95 16.64
C LEU A 58 22.92 -125.04 17.53
N LYS A 59 23.03 -125.10 18.86
CA LYS A 59 22.36 -124.16 19.78
C LYS A 59 23.10 -122.83 19.83
N THR A 60 24.43 -122.86 19.83
CA THR A 60 25.29 -121.66 19.73
C THR A 60 25.00 -120.93 18.42
N LEU A 61 25.13 -121.60 17.27
CA LEU A 61 24.83 -121.03 15.95
C LEU A 61 23.41 -120.46 15.84
N ARG A 62 22.41 -121.12 16.46
CA ARG A 62 21.03 -120.61 16.50
C ARG A 62 20.90 -119.34 17.35
N THR A 63 21.72 -119.19 18.39
CA THR A 63 21.78 -117.99 19.24
C THR A 63 22.48 -116.86 18.50
N ASP A 64 23.60 -117.15 17.84
CA ASP A 64 24.38 -116.18 17.05
C ASP A 64 23.55 -115.62 15.88
N LEU A 65 22.84 -116.48 15.14
CA LEU A 65 21.87 -116.07 14.11
C LEU A 65 20.72 -115.24 14.68
N GLY A 66 20.37 -115.42 15.96
CA GLY A 66 19.42 -114.58 16.68
C GLY A 66 19.95 -113.18 16.97
N SER A 67 21.22 -113.07 17.39
CA SER A 67 21.90 -111.77 17.52
C SER A 67 21.99 -111.08 16.18
N ILE A 68 22.60 -111.72 15.18
CA ILE A 68 22.81 -111.15 13.83
C ILE A 68 21.51 -110.64 13.22
N ARG A 69 20.38 -111.35 13.42
CA ARG A 69 19.05 -110.90 12.96
C ARG A 69 18.56 -109.66 13.71
N THR A 70 18.89 -109.51 14.98
CA THR A 70 18.57 -108.34 15.81
C THR A 70 19.46 -107.16 15.43
N ASP A 71 20.76 -107.40 15.25
CA ASP A 71 21.76 -106.41 14.85
C ASP A 71 21.46 -105.82 13.46
N LEU A 72 21.10 -106.67 12.49
CA LEU A 72 20.58 -106.25 11.18
C LEU A 72 19.25 -105.48 11.27
N GLY A 73 18.43 -105.75 12.30
CA GLY A 73 17.20 -105.03 12.61
C GLY A 73 17.47 -103.61 13.11
N SER A 74 18.44 -103.43 14.02
CA SER A 74 18.91 -102.10 14.43
C SER A 74 19.49 -101.36 13.23
N LEU A 75 20.48 -101.94 12.55
CA LEU A 75 21.19 -101.28 11.45
C LEU A 75 20.26 -100.85 10.31
N ARG A 76 19.20 -101.61 10.02
CA ARG A 76 18.15 -101.20 9.07
C ARG A 76 17.34 -99.99 9.57
N THR A 77 17.08 -99.91 10.86
CA THR A 77 16.40 -98.77 11.50
C THR A 77 17.31 -97.54 11.50
N ASP A 78 18.59 -97.72 11.84
CA ASP A 78 19.61 -96.67 11.88
C ASP A 78 19.88 -96.07 10.49
N PHE A 79 19.94 -96.89 9.43
CA PHE A 79 19.98 -96.37 8.05
C PHE A 79 18.67 -95.68 7.61
N SER A 80 17.53 -96.04 8.22
CA SER A 80 16.24 -95.42 7.89
C SER A 80 16.08 -94.04 8.55
N SER A 81 16.55 -93.86 9.79
CA SER A 81 16.66 -92.53 10.42
C SER A 81 17.69 -91.67 9.69
N GLN A 82 18.92 -92.14 9.48
CA GLN A 82 19.95 -91.40 8.73
C GLN A 82 19.47 -90.92 7.35
N ARG A 83 18.76 -91.78 6.60
CA ARG A 83 18.17 -91.39 5.30
C ARG A 83 17.10 -90.29 5.43
N THR A 84 16.33 -90.30 6.52
CA THR A 84 15.31 -89.30 6.82
C THR A 84 15.96 -87.98 7.24
N ASP A 85 16.96 -88.02 8.12
CA ASP A 85 17.70 -86.86 8.60
C ASP A 85 18.48 -86.17 7.48
N LEU A 86 19.12 -86.94 6.60
CA LEU A 86 19.74 -86.43 5.37
C LEU A 86 18.71 -85.78 4.42
N GLY A 87 17.53 -86.39 4.28
CA GLY A 87 16.43 -85.80 3.49
C GLY A 87 15.96 -84.47 4.06
N ASN A 88 15.77 -84.40 5.38
CA ASN A 88 15.36 -83.19 6.09
C ASN A 88 16.44 -82.09 6.00
N GLY A 89 17.71 -82.44 6.21
CA GLY A 89 18.84 -81.50 6.10
C GLY A 89 19.01 -80.95 4.68
N LEU A 90 18.88 -81.78 3.65
CA LEU A 90 18.91 -81.34 2.25
C LEU A 90 17.71 -80.45 1.89
N ASN A 91 16.53 -80.71 2.46
CA ASN A 91 15.36 -79.85 2.28
C ASN A 91 15.52 -78.50 3.01
N GLY A 92 16.11 -78.49 4.21
CA GLY A 92 16.46 -77.27 4.95
C GLY A 92 17.43 -76.40 4.15
N LEU A 93 18.58 -76.94 3.76
CA LEU A 93 19.59 -76.24 2.94
C LEU A 93 19.03 -75.76 1.59
N ARG A 94 18.06 -76.47 1.01
CA ARG A 94 17.32 -76.00 -0.19
C ARG A 94 16.39 -74.82 0.12
N GLY A 95 15.76 -74.80 1.30
CA GLY A 95 15.01 -73.66 1.80
C GLY A 95 15.90 -72.43 1.99
N ASP A 96 17.00 -72.58 2.72
CA ASP A 96 17.98 -71.51 2.99
C ASP A 96 18.55 -70.93 1.68
N LEU A 97 18.94 -71.80 0.74
CA LEU A 97 19.43 -71.39 -0.58
C LEU A 97 18.37 -70.68 -1.43
N ASN A 98 17.10 -71.05 -1.30
CA ASN A 98 16.00 -70.35 -1.95
C ASN A 98 15.74 -68.97 -1.31
N SER A 99 15.81 -68.86 0.02
CA SER A 99 15.70 -67.56 0.72
C SER A 99 16.82 -66.62 0.29
N PHE A 100 18.08 -67.05 0.42
CA PHE A 100 19.25 -66.27 0.02
C PHE A 100 19.20 -65.85 -1.46
N ARG A 101 18.64 -66.70 -2.33
CA ARG A 101 18.43 -66.35 -3.75
C ARG A 101 17.37 -65.27 -3.94
N SER A 102 16.32 -65.23 -3.11
CA SER A 102 15.34 -64.14 -3.10
C SER A 102 15.94 -62.85 -2.53
N ASP A 103 16.73 -62.94 -1.45
CA ASP A 103 17.42 -61.79 -0.85
C ASP A 103 18.36 -61.12 -1.86
N VAL A 104 19.18 -61.93 -2.56
CA VAL A 104 20.05 -61.48 -3.65
C VAL A 104 19.28 -60.95 -4.87
N ALA A 105 18.02 -61.35 -5.07
CA ALA A 105 17.16 -60.77 -6.09
C ALA A 105 16.61 -59.40 -5.67
N SER A 106 16.20 -59.23 -4.40
CA SER A 106 15.80 -57.95 -3.83
C SER A 106 16.94 -56.94 -3.93
N TRP A 107 18.13 -57.27 -3.39
CA TRP A 107 19.28 -56.36 -3.40
C TRP A 107 19.71 -55.94 -4.81
N ARG A 108 19.44 -56.75 -5.84
CA ARG A 108 19.67 -56.36 -7.24
C ARG A 108 18.63 -55.36 -7.75
N SER A 109 17.36 -55.51 -7.36
CA SER A 109 16.32 -54.53 -7.65
C SER A 109 16.59 -53.20 -6.93
N ASP A 110 17.00 -53.26 -5.66
CA ASP A 110 17.35 -52.08 -4.85
C ASP A 110 18.56 -51.34 -5.47
N MET A 111 19.60 -52.08 -5.86
CA MET A 111 20.79 -51.53 -6.53
C MET A 111 20.46 -50.91 -7.90
N GLU A 112 19.58 -51.54 -8.68
CA GLU A 112 19.13 -51.01 -9.98
C GLU A 112 18.32 -49.72 -9.80
N SER A 113 17.43 -49.64 -8.80
CA SER A 113 16.73 -48.41 -8.43
C SER A 113 17.72 -47.30 -8.08
N HIS A 114 18.71 -47.57 -7.23
CA HIS A 114 19.73 -46.57 -6.87
C HIS A 114 20.61 -46.13 -8.04
N VAL A 115 20.87 -47.00 -9.02
CA VAL A 115 21.54 -46.61 -10.27
C VAL A 115 20.68 -45.63 -11.09
N GLN A 116 19.35 -45.81 -11.09
CA GLN A 116 18.41 -44.89 -11.75
C GLN A 116 18.29 -43.57 -10.98
N ASP A 117 18.21 -43.59 -9.64
CA ASP A 117 18.22 -42.40 -8.77
C ASP A 117 19.47 -41.53 -9.03
N ILE A 118 20.66 -42.16 -9.06
CA ILE A 118 21.94 -41.51 -9.38
C ILE A 118 21.92 -40.91 -10.80
N GLY A 119 21.23 -41.56 -11.74
CA GLY A 119 20.99 -41.05 -13.09
C GLY A 119 20.19 -39.74 -13.10
N VAL A 120 19.07 -39.70 -12.36
CA VAL A 120 18.21 -38.50 -12.24
C VAL A 120 18.96 -37.35 -11.56
N LEU A 121 19.59 -37.60 -10.41
CA LEU A 121 20.37 -36.60 -9.67
C LEU A 121 21.52 -36.00 -10.52
N LYS A 122 22.11 -36.79 -11.43
CA LYS A 122 23.15 -36.33 -12.36
C LYS A 122 22.60 -35.38 -13.44
N VAL A 123 21.35 -35.56 -13.88
CA VAL A 123 20.68 -34.63 -14.81
C VAL A 123 20.29 -33.35 -14.07
N GLU A 124 19.74 -33.46 -12.86
CA GLU A 124 19.33 -32.31 -12.05
C GLU A 124 20.51 -31.43 -11.62
N THR A 125 21.66 -32.04 -11.30
CA THR A 125 22.88 -31.28 -10.94
C THR A 125 23.50 -30.56 -12.14
N GLU A 126 23.49 -31.11 -13.35
CA GLU A 126 23.96 -30.36 -14.54
C GLU A 126 22.94 -29.30 -14.99
N SER A 127 21.63 -29.55 -14.82
CA SER A 127 20.57 -28.53 -14.98
C SER A 127 20.82 -27.34 -14.03
N SER A 128 20.99 -27.62 -12.74
CA SER A 128 21.33 -26.61 -11.72
C SER A 128 22.62 -25.86 -12.06
N ARG A 129 23.64 -26.57 -12.58
CA ARG A 129 24.90 -25.97 -13.05
C ARG A 129 24.71 -25.04 -14.25
N SER A 130 23.76 -25.33 -15.14
CA SER A 130 23.42 -24.46 -16.27
C SER A 130 22.74 -23.17 -15.81
N LEU A 131 21.82 -23.27 -14.83
CA LEU A 131 21.16 -22.11 -14.22
C LEU A 131 22.17 -21.21 -13.49
N ILE A 132 23.10 -21.81 -12.72
CA ILE A 132 24.17 -21.06 -12.04
C ILE A 132 25.02 -20.27 -13.04
N LYS A 133 25.42 -20.87 -14.17
CA LYS A 133 26.15 -20.16 -15.25
C LYS A 133 25.34 -18.98 -15.79
N SER A 134 24.04 -19.16 -16.04
CA SER A 134 23.16 -18.10 -16.54
C SER A 134 23.03 -16.93 -15.55
N VAL A 135 22.91 -17.23 -14.26
CA VAL A 135 22.87 -16.20 -13.20
C VAL A 135 24.21 -15.47 -13.08
N GLN A 136 25.34 -16.18 -13.19
CA GLN A 136 26.67 -15.58 -13.22
C GLN A 136 26.82 -14.59 -14.39
N SER A 137 26.46 -14.98 -15.62
CA SER A 137 26.50 -14.08 -16.78
C SER A 137 25.58 -12.87 -16.63
N SER A 138 24.40 -13.02 -16.01
CA SER A 138 23.51 -11.88 -15.73
C SER A 138 24.10 -10.93 -14.67
N ALA A 139 24.77 -11.47 -13.65
CA ALA A 139 25.44 -10.66 -12.62
C ALA A 139 26.67 -9.92 -13.18
N GLU A 140 27.42 -10.55 -14.09
CA GLU A 140 28.51 -9.92 -14.84
C GLU A 140 28.00 -8.77 -15.72
N GLN A 141 26.88 -8.98 -16.44
CA GLN A 141 26.24 -7.91 -17.23
C GLN A 141 25.84 -6.73 -16.34
N HIS A 142 25.13 -6.97 -15.23
CA HIS A 142 24.73 -5.90 -14.30
C HIS A 142 25.92 -5.19 -13.65
N ALA A 143 27.04 -5.87 -13.43
CA ALA A 143 28.27 -5.22 -13.00
C ALA A 143 28.85 -4.29 -14.09
N THR A 144 28.71 -4.60 -15.38
CA THR A 144 29.06 -3.66 -16.45
C THR A 144 28.06 -2.50 -16.57
N ASP A 145 26.76 -2.76 -16.46
CA ASP A 145 25.69 -1.73 -16.49
C ASP A 145 25.91 -0.68 -15.39
N LEU A 146 26.16 -1.12 -14.16
CA LEU A 146 26.43 -0.26 -13.00
C LEU A 146 27.70 0.59 -13.18
N ASN A 147 28.72 0.07 -13.87
CA ASN A 147 29.94 0.83 -14.17
C ASN A 147 29.71 1.88 -15.29
N SER A 148 28.82 1.63 -16.25
CA SER A 148 28.37 2.66 -17.21
C SER A 148 27.62 3.78 -16.49
N LEU A 149 26.57 3.42 -15.74
CA LEU A 149 25.74 4.39 -15.00
C LEU A 149 26.57 5.22 -14.02
N ARG A 150 27.57 4.63 -13.36
CA ARG A 150 28.52 5.36 -12.50
C ARG A 150 29.34 6.38 -13.29
N SER A 151 29.83 6.00 -14.47
CA SER A 151 30.59 6.88 -15.35
C SER A 151 29.73 8.04 -15.88
N GLU A 152 28.48 7.77 -16.23
CA GLU A 152 27.49 8.77 -16.63
C GLU A 152 27.16 9.76 -15.49
N ILE A 153 27.02 9.25 -14.25
CA ILE A 153 26.82 10.08 -13.05
C ILE A 153 28.03 11.00 -12.79
N ASP A 154 29.26 10.51 -12.95
CA ASP A 154 30.47 11.30 -12.73
C ASP A 154 30.71 12.34 -13.85
N LEU A 155 30.31 12.05 -15.09
CA LEU A 155 30.21 13.04 -16.17
C LEU A 155 29.16 14.11 -15.88
N ALA A 156 27.96 13.73 -15.43
CA ALA A 156 26.90 14.66 -15.05
C ALA A 156 27.32 15.58 -13.89
N ARG A 157 28.01 15.03 -12.87
CA ARG A 157 28.61 15.81 -11.77
C ARG A 157 29.63 16.83 -12.28
N SER A 158 30.48 16.46 -13.23
CA SER A 158 31.46 17.36 -13.84
C SER A 158 30.79 18.50 -14.62
N SER A 159 29.72 18.20 -15.35
CA SER A 159 28.90 19.19 -16.06
C SER A 159 28.24 20.19 -15.09
N ILE A 160 27.63 19.70 -14.00
CA ILE A 160 27.02 20.54 -12.95
C ILE A 160 28.07 21.41 -12.26
N ALA A 161 29.28 20.90 -12.02
CA ALA A 161 30.38 21.68 -11.44
C ALA A 161 30.82 22.83 -12.37
N ALA A 162 30.94 22.58 -13.68
CA ALA A 162 31.23 23.62 -14.67
C ALA A 162 30.13 24.69 -14.73
N GLN A 163 28.85 24.28 -14.76
CA GLN A 163 27.71 25.21 -14.73
C GLN A 163 27.66 26.07 -13.47
N ARG A 164 28.04 25.52 -12.30
CA ARG A 164 28.16 26.30 -11.06
C ARG A 164 29.28 27.33 -11.12
N SER A 165 30.44 26.98 -11.69
CA SER A 165 31.54 27.93 -11.88
C SER A 165 31.17 29.08 -12.84
N GLU A 166 30.37 28.78 -13.87
CA GLU A 166 29.85 29.79 -14.79
C GLU A 166 28.83 30.72 -14.10
N GLN A 167 27.93 30.17 -13.28
CA GLN A 167 26.99 30.97 -12.48
C GLN A 167 27.70 31.88 -11.46
N GLU A 168 28.76 31.40 -10.80
CA GLU A 168 29.59 32.19 -9.89
C GLU A 168 30.25 33.37 -10.64
N SER A 169 30.79 33.10 -11.83
CA SER A 169 31.37 34.11 -12.73
C SER A 169 30.34 35.19 -13.10
N GLN A 170 29.19 34.79 -13.63
CA GLN A 170 28.10 35.70 -14.01
C GLN A 170 27.57 36.51 -12.83
N HIS A 171 27.46 35.90 -11.64
CA HIS A 171 27.04 36.63 -10.43
C HIS A 171 28.11 37.65 -9.99
N SER A 172 29.40 37.36 -10.20
CA SER A 172 30.48 38.33 -9.94
C SER A 172 30.43 39.53 -10.90
N GLU A 173 30.11 39.30 -12.17
CA GLU A 173 29.95 40.35 -13.19
C GLU A 173 28.72 41.23 -12.87
N VAL A 174 27.57 40.63 -12.59
CA VAL A 174 26.35 41.35 -12.16
C VAL A 174 26.59 42.19 -10.89
N LYS A 175 27.43 41.71 -9.97
CA LYS A 175 27.83 42.46 -8.77
C LYS A 175 28.75 43.64 -9.11
N SER A 176 29.64 43.49 -10.08
CA SER A 176 30.47 44.59 -10.62
C SER A 176 29.60 45.67 -11.28
N LEU A 177 28.75 45.27 -12.24
CA LEU A 177 27.85 46.17 -12.97
C LEU A 177 26.88 46.93 -12.05
N ARG A 178 26.37 46.29 -10.99
CA ARG A 178 25.57 46.96 -9.96
C ARG A 178 26.36 48.01 -9.17
N SER A 179 27.65 47.76 -8.93
CA SER A 179 28.53 48.71 -8.23
C SER A 179 28.85 49.91 -9.11
N GLU A 180 29.14 49.68 -10.40
CA GLU A 180 29.36 50.73 -11.40
C GLU A 180 28.11 51.59 -11.63
N LEU A 181 26.93 50.98 -11.81
CA LEU A 181 25.65 51.69 -11.91
C LEU A 181 25.35 52.52 -10.65
N THR A 182 25.72 52.02 -9.46
CA THR A 182 25.56 52.77 -8.20
C THR A 182 26.46 54.01 -8.16
N LEU A 183 27.71 53.89 -8.66
CA LEU A 183 28.61 55.04 -8.82
C LEU A 183 28.05 56.04 -9.83
N GLU A 184 27.54 55.61 -10.98
CA GLU A 184 27.00 56.53 -11.99
C GLU A 184 25.74 57.26 -11.52
N ILE A 185 24.84 56.56 -10.81
CA ILE A 185 23.70 57.19 -10.12
C ILE A 185 24.18 58.22 -9.08
N SER A 186 25.32 57.97 -8.40
CA SER A 186 25.87 58.94 -7.45
C SER A 186 26.45 60.19 -8.13
N LYS A 187 27.09 60.05 -9.30
CA LYS A 187 27.54 61.20 -10.13
C LYS A 187 26.34 62.01 -10.59
N VAL A 188 25.38 61.40 -11.28
CA VAL A 188 24.19 62.09 -11.82
C VAL A 188 23.40 62.82 -10.72
N ARG A 189 23.33 62.26 -9.50
CA ARG A 189 22.75 62.94 -8.33
C ARG A 189 23.55 64.16 -7.88
N LYS A 190 24.88 64.10 -7.91
CA LYS A 190 25.75 65.24 -7.61
C LYS A 190 25.63 66.31 -8.69
N ASP A 191 25.75 65.93 -9.97
CA ASP A 191 25.66 66.85 -11.10
C ASP A 191 24.30 67.58 -11.12
N HIS A 192 23.21 66.88 -10.79
CA HIS A 192 21.89 67.49 -10.63
C HIS A 192 21.80 68.44 -9.42
N ALA A 193 22.49 68.16 -8.32
CA ALA A 193 22.55 69.04 -7.15
C ALA A 193 23.39 70.30 -7.42
N ASP A 194 24.54 70.14 -8.09
CA ASP A 194 25.42 71.23 -8.49
C ASP A 194 24.71 72.15 -9.50
N LEU A 195 24.11 71.59 -10.57
CA LEU A 195 23.32 72.34 -11.56
C LEU A 195 22.10 73.05 -10.93
N ARG A 196 21.47 72.44 -9.91
CA ARG A 196 20.39 73.08 -9.15
C ARG A 196 20.90 74.23 -8.27
N SER A 197 22.14 74.14 -7.76
CA SER A 197 22.80 75.22 -7.03
C SER A 197 23.10 76.40 -7.94
N GLU A 198 23.65 76.14 -9.14
CA GLU A 198 23.86 77.16 -10.18
C GLU A 198 22.54 77.82 -10.60
N LEU A 199 21.50 77.05 -10.91
CA LEU A 199 20.18 77.60 -11.24
C LEU A 199 19.59 78.45 -10.09
N HIS A 200 19.79 78.06 -8.83
CA HIS A 200 19.37 78.89 -7.69
C HIS A 200 20.18 80.19 -7.57
N LYS A 201 21.49 80.16 -7.89
CA LYS A 201 22.34 81.35 -7.95
C LYS A 201 21.89 82.29 -9.08
N ASP A 202 21.73 81.78 -10.29
CA ASP A 202 21.37 82.58 -11.46
C ASP A 202 19.98 83.21 -11.31
N VAL A 203 19.01 82.48 -10.74
CA VAL A 203 17.70 83.03 -10.39
C VAL A 203 17.79 84.10 -9.29
N ALA A 204 18.74 84.01 -8.36
CA ALA A 204 18.97 85.06 -7.36
C ALA A 204 19.67 86.30 -7.96
N GLU A 205 20.62 86.09 -8.88
CA GLU A 205 21.34 87.14 -9.60
C GLU A 205 20.37 87.93 -10.51
N LEU A 206 19.58 87.24 -11.34
CA LEU A 206 18.51 87.83 -12.16
C LEU A 206 17.44 88.55 -11.33
N ARG A 207 17.08 88.04 -10.14
CA ARG A 207 16.17 88.73 -9.21
C ARG A 207 16.78 90.02 -8.68
N LYS A 208 18.07 90.01 -8.33
CA LYS A 208 18.81 91.19 -7.87
C LYS A 208 18.90 92.25 -8.97
N GLU A 209 19.22 91.84 -10.21
CA GLU A 209 19.24 92.73 -11.38
C GLU A 209 17.85 93.32 -11.67
N ALA A 210 16.79 92.52 -11.62
CA ALA A 210 15.43 92.99 -11.82
C ALA A 210 14.99 93.98 -10.72
N ILE A 211 15.33 93.74 -9.45
CA ILE A 211 15.04 94.67 -8.34
C ILE A 211 15.84 95.97 -8.51
N GLN A 212 17.13 95.88 -8.86
CA GLN A 212 17.99 97.04 -9.10
C GLN A 212 17.48 97.90 -10.26
N GLY A 213 17.17 97.28 -11.40
CA GLY A 213 16.60 97.97 -12.56
C GLY A 213 15.23 98.59 -12.29
N LEU A 214 14.40 97.96 -11.46
CA LEU A 214 13.14 98.57 -11.00
C LEU A 214 13.38 99.77 -10.08
N SER A 215 14.38 99.71 -9.18
CA SER A 215 14.77 100.87 -8.36
C SER A 215 15.22 102.04 -9.23
N GLU A 216 16.13 101.80 -10.17
CA GLU A 216 16.64 102.84 -11.09
C GLU A 216 15.53 103.49 -11.95
N LYS A 217 14.47 102.73 -12.29
CA LYS A 217 13.27 103.30 -12.93
C LYS A 217 12.37 104.06 -11.96
N GLN A 218 12.27 103.64 -10.69
CA GLN A 218 11.56 104.42 -9.67
C GLN A 218 12.29 105.73 -9.36
N ASP A 219 13.61 105.72 -9.19
CA ASP A 219 14.44 106.91 -8.96
C ASP A 219 14.28 107.93 -10.12
N ALA A 220 14.29 107.45 -11.38
CA ALA A 220 14.05 108.27 -12.56
C ALA A 220 12.61 108.80 -12.66
N ILE A 221 11.61 108.05 -12.17
CA ILE A 221 10.22 108.53 -12.04
C ILE A 221 10.13 109.62 -10.98
N ASP A 222 10.78 109.43 -9.83
CA ASP A 222 10.79 110.40 -8.73
C ASP A 222 11.50 111.71 -9.12
N ASP A 223 12.59 111.65 -9.89
CA ASP A 223 13.22 112.84 -10.49
C ASP A 223 12.31 113.52 -11.53
N PHE A 224 11.65 112.77 -12.42
CA PHE A 224 10.67 113.35 -13.34
C PHE A 224 9.49 114.00 -12.60
N VAL A 225 9.07 113.43 -11.47
CA VAL A 225 8.07 114.02 -10.57
C VAL A 225 8.61 115.30 -9.89
N LYS A 226 9.89 115.38 -9.50
CA LYS A 226 10.51 116.63 -9.02
C LYS A 226 10.47 117.70 -10.10
N ASP A 227 10.85 117.39 -11.34
CA ASP A 227 10.81 118.31 -12.47
C ASP A 227 9.38 118.81 -12.78
N VAL A 228 8.39 117.93 -12.80
CA VAL A 228 6.97 118.30 -12.98
C VAL A 228 6.48 119.19 -11.83
N ASN A 229 6.89 118.93 -10.58
CA ASN A 229 6.60 119.82 -9.45
C ASN A 229 7.31 121.19 -9.59
N GLY A 230 8.56 121.21 -10.06
CA GLY A 230 9.33 122.42 -10.33
C GLY A 230 8.70 123.28 -11.42
N LEU A 231 8.28 122.68 -12.53
CA LEU A 231 7.53 123.33 -13.60
C LEU A 231 6.18 123.87 -13.11
N ARG A 232 5.47 123.13 -12.24
CA ARG A 232 4.25 123.64 -11.58
C ARG A 232 4.54 124.86 -10.69
N GLY A 233 5.72 124.90 -10.05
CA GLY A 233 6.24 126.07 -9.34
C GLY A 233 6.39 127.27 -10.28
N HIS A 234 7.16 127.13 -11.36
CA HIS A 234 7.37 128.18 -12.36
C HIS A 234 6.04 128.71 -12.94
N VAL A 235 5.08 127.84 -13.25
CA VAL A 235 3.74 128.24 -13.71
C VAL A 235 2.94 128.99 -12.62
N SER A 236 3.15 128.67 -11.35
CA SER A 236 2.55 129.39 -10.22
C SER A 236 3.14 130.80 -10.08
N ASP A 237 4.46 130.95 -10.23
CA ASP A 237 5.15 132.23 -10.11
C ASP A 237 4.88 133.15 -11.32
N LEU A 238 4.87 132.61 -12.55
CA LEU A 238 4.41 133.33 -13.74
C LEU A 238 2.96 133.85 -13.60
N ARG A 239 2.08 133.12 -12.90
CA ARG A 239 0.72 133.62 -12.56
C ARG A 239 0.75 134.78 -11.57
N LYS A 240 1.70 134.82 -10.63
CA LYS A 240 1.88 135.97 -9.71
C LYS A 240 2.40 137.18 -10.45
N GLU A 241 3.36 137.01 -11.36
CA GLU A 241 3.89 138.09 -12.20
C GLU A 241 2.83 138.66 -13.15
N LEU A 242 1.99 137.80 -13.74
CA LEU A 242 0.85 138.23 -14.54
C LEU A 242 -0.18 139.04 -13.70
N SER A 243 -0.46 138.59 -12.47
CA SER A 243 -1.32 139.35 -11.54
C SER A 243 -0.71 140.69 -11.13
N SER A 244 0.61 140.75 -10.92
CA SER A 244 1.35 141.96 -10.56
C SER A 244 1.34 143.00 -11.69
N THR A 245 1.67 142.58 -12.92
CA THR A 245 1.63 143.44 -14.12
C THR A 245 0.21 143.90 -14.45
N GLN A 246 -0.80 143.05 -14.24
CA GLN A 246 -2.21 143.44 -14.35
C GLN A 246 -2.64 144.44 -13.24
N GLY A 247 -2.03 144.38 -12.05
CA GLY A 247 -2.14 145.40 -11.02
C GLY A 247 -1.56 146.75 -11.46
N GLN A 248 -0.30 146.76 -11.89
CA GLN A 248 0.41 147.95 -12.40
C GLN A 248 -0.37 148.64 -13.54
N LEU A 249 -0.93 147.87 -14.47
CA LEU A 249 -1.73 148.38 -15.59
C LEU A 249 -3.03 149.07 -15.11
N ASN A 250 -3.65 148.57 -14.03
CA ASN A 250 -4.79 149.25 -13.41
C ASN A 250 -4.41 150.56 -12.69
N ASP A 251 -3.20 150.67 -12.14
CA ASP A 251 -2.73 151.90 -11.50
C ASP A 251 -2.33 152.97 -12.52
N VAL A 252 -1.61 152.60 -13.59
CA VAL A 252 -1.35 153.49 -14.75
C VAL A 252 -2.67 154.02 -15.35
N ARG A 253 -3.73 153.21 -15.35
CA ARG A 253 -5.07 153.63 -15.79
C ARG A 253 -5.72 154.67 -14.86
N LYS A 254 -5.46 154.61 -13.55
CA LYS A 254 -5.89 155.66 -12.59
C LYS A 254 -5.09 156.94 -12.80
N GLU A 255 -3.77 156.84 -12.99
CA GLU A 255 -2.89 157.99 -13.25
C GLU A 255 -3.30 158.73 -14.53
N LEU A 256 -3.57 158.00 -15.62
CA LEU A 256 -4.08 158.60 -16.87
C LEU A 256 -5.41 159.35 -16.66
N SER A 257 -6.30 158.80 -15.81
CA SER A 257 -7.57 159.45 -15.46
C SER A 257 -7.36 160.71 -14.61
N SER A 258 -6.36 160.71 -13.72
CA SER A 258 -5.92 161.88 -12.94
C SER A 258 -5.39 162.99 -13.86
N SER A 259 -4.49 162.66 -14.79
CA SER A 259 -3.95 163.63 -15.76
C SER A 259 -5.02 164.23 -16.68
N GLN A 260 -6.05 163.45 -17.04
CA GLN A 260 -7.21 163.98 -17.77
C GLN A 260 -8.03 164.99 -16.95
N GLY A 261 -8.18 164.77 -15.64
CA GLY A 261 -8.79 165.74 -14.71
C GLY A 261 -7.98 167.03 -14.62
N GLN A 262 -6.66 166.92 -14.41
CA GLN A 262 -5.75 168.07 -14.35
C GLN A 262 -5.78 168.91 -15.64
N LEU A 263 -5.82 168.27 -16.81
CA LEU A 263 -5.97 168.96 -18.10
C LEU A 263 -7.33 169.65 -18.28
N SER A 264 -8.40 169.16 -17.64
CA SER A 264 -9.69 169.86 -17.56
C SER A 264 -9.56 171.18 -16.79
N ASP A 265 -8.85 171.16 -15.67
CA ASP A 265 -8.84 172.29 -14.73
C ASP A 265 -7.88 173.39 -15.18
N VAL A 266 -6.71 173.04 -15.73
CA VAL A 266 -5.84 174.00 -16.44
C VAL A 266 -6.58 174.71 -17.59
N ARG A 267 -7.50 174.03 -18.27
CA ARG A 267 -8.33 174.63 -19.33
C ARG A 267 -9.36 175.63 -18.80
N LYS A 268 -9.83 175.47 -17.56
CA LYS A 268 -10.72 176.43 -16.86
C LYS A 268 -9.94 177.67 -16.43
N GLU A 269 -8.75 177.50 -15.83
CA GLU A 269 -7.90 178.63 -15.41
C GLU A 269 -7.39 179.48 -16.58
N MET A 270 -7.05 178.83 -17.71
CA MET A 270 -6.70 179.54 -18.95
C MET A 270 -7.89 180.37 -19.51
N SER A 271 -9.12 179.97 -19.22
CA SER A 271 -10.33 180.73 -19.60
C SER A 271 -10.59 181.92 -18.67
N SER A 272 -10.31 181.81 -17.37
CA SER A 272 -10.54 182.92 -16.42
C SER A 272 -9.49 184.03 -16.54
N THR A 273 -8.22 183.65 -16.72
CA THR A 273 -7.10 184.60 -16.96
C THR A 273 -7.27 185.40 -18.24
N GLN A 274 -7.87 184.81 -19.29
CA GLN A 274 -8.21 185.53 -20.52
C GLN A 274 -9.32 186.58 -20.32
N GLY A 275 -10.23 186.39 -19.37
CA GLY A 275 -11.26 187.37 -19.00
C GLY A 275 -10.69 188.57 -18.23
N GLN A 276 -9.85 188.31 -17.22
CA GLN A 276 -9.23 189.36 -16.38
C GLN A 276 -8.38 190.37 -17.18
N LEU A 277 -7.83 189.94 -18.32
CA LEU A 277 -7.07 190.80 -19.24
C LEU A 277 -7.94 191.75 -20.08
N ALA A 278 -9.25 191.53 -20.14
CA ALA A 278 -10.20 192.40 -20.83
C ALA A 278 -10.70 193.54 -19.93
N ASP A 279 -11.06 193.23 -18.67
CA ASP A 279 -11.61 194.20 -17.72
C ASP A 279 -10.57 195.26 -17.32
N THR A 280 -9.34 194.82 -17.03
CA THR A 280 -8.20 195.72 -16.73
C THR A 280 -7.88 196.71 -17.87
N ARG A 281 -8.27 196.40 -19.11
CA ARG A 281 -8.12 197.30 -20.28
C ARG A 281 -9.26 198.31 -20.40
N LYS A 282 -10.38 198.10 -19.69
CA LYS A 282 -11.59 198.93 -19.73
C LYS A 282 -11.52 200.04 -18.68
N ASP A 283 -11.20 199.70 -17.44
CA ASP A 283 -11.31 200.62 -16.31
C ASP A 283 -10.28 201.77 -16.34
N VAL A 284 -9.13 201.57 -17.00
CA VAL A 284 -8.16 202.65 -17.26
C VAL A 284 -8.76 203.78 -18.11
N SER A 285 -9.80 203.51 -18.92
CA SER A 285 -10.55 204.55 -19.65
C SER A 285 -11.64 205.25 -18.81
N ALA A 286 -12.01 204.70 -17.65
CA ALA A 286 -12.98 205.31 -16.73
C ALA A 286 -12.36 206.39 -15.81
N THR A 287 -11.03 206.53 -15.83
CA THR A 287 -10.25 207.63 -15.21
C THR A 287 -10.83 209.02 -15.43
N GLN A 288 -11.35 209.27 -16.64
CA GLN A 288 -11.72 210.56 -17.21
C GLN A 288 -12.53 211.52 -16.30
N ALA A 289 -13.61 210.99 -15.69
CA ALA A 289 -14.82 211.80 -15.42
C ALA A 289 -15.16 212.03 -13.94
N GLN A 290 -15.10 211.00 -13.08
CA GLN A 290 -15.62 211.09 -11.70
C GLN A 290 -14.75 211.90 -10.74
N VAL A 291 -13.59 212.39 -11.17
CA VAL A 291 -12.71 213.29 -10.38
C VAL A 291 -13.37 214.65 -10.08
N ASN A 292 -14.36 215.07 -10.88
CA ASN A 292 -15.05 216.35 -10.69
C ASN A 292 -16.40 216.22 -9.94
N ASP A 293 -17.12 215.11 -10.12
CA ASP A 293 -18.47 214.96 -9.57
C ASP A 293 -18.49 214.33 -8.16
N LEU A 294 -18.36 215.22 -7.16
CA LEU A 294 -19.07 215.13 -5.88
C LEU A 294 -18.78 213.84 -5.05
N LYS A 295 -17.72 213.77 -4.24
CA LYS A 295 -17.39 214.72 -3.15
C LYS A 295 -18.56 214.99 -2.16
N LYS A 296 -19.57 214.10 -2.12
CA LYS A 296 -20.81 214.32 -1.35
C LYS A 296 -21.07 213.29 -0.24
N ASP A 297 -21.22 212.01 -0.57
CA ASP A 297 -21.87 211.05 0.34
C ASP A 297 -21.01 209.81 0.67
N GLY A 298 -21.18 209.31 1.91
CA GLY A 298 -20.58 208.09 2.42
C GLY A 298 -21.44 207.50 3.55
N ALA A 299 -20.83 206.70 4.43
CA ALA A 299 -21.41 206.20 5.70
C ALA A 299 -22.53 205.12 5.61
N SER A 300 -22.31 204.02 4.87
CA SER A 300 -23.14 202.80 5.00
C SER A 300 -22.33 201.48 4.99
N SER A 301 -23.00 200.38 5.34
CA SER A 301 -22.60 198.96 5.19
C SER A 301 -21.39 198.42 6.01
N ARG A 302 -21.03 199.06 7.14
CA ARG A 302 -20.05 198.52 8.11
C ARG A 302 -20.66 197.43 9.04
N SER A 303 -21.39 196.42 8.52
CA SER A 303 -22.30 195.62 9.39
C SER A 303 -22.45 194.10 9.17
N GLN A 304 -21.69 193.41 8.30
CA GLN A 304 -21.92 191.98 8.01
C GLN A 304 -20.66 191.11 8.18
N VAL A 305 -20.17 191.00 9.42
CA VAL A 305 -18.95 190.24 9.79
C VAL A 305 -19.19 189.19 10.89
N THR A 306 -20.40 189.09 11.45
CA THR A 306 -20.62 188.48 12.78
C THR A 306 -21.23 187.07 12.85
N ASP A 307 -21.97 186.59 11.86
CA ASP A 307 -22.99 185.54 12.13
C ASP A 307 -22.60 184.08 11.87
N LEU A 308 -21.61 183.78 11.02
CA LEU A 308 -21.25 182.41 10.64
C LEU A 308 -20.10 181.79 11.48
N LEU A 309 -20.11 182.06 12.79
CA LEU A 309 -19.21 181.45 13.79
C LEU A 309 -19.93 180.56 14.82
N LYS A 310 -21.17 180.12 14.52
CA LYS A 310 -22.05 179.42 15.49
C LYS A 310 -22.14 177.89 15.32
N GLU A 311 -21.82 177.32 14.17
CA GLU A 311 -22.22 175.95 13.80
C GLU A 311 -21.16 174.87 14.10
N LEU A 312 -20.33 175.08 15.13
CA LEU A 312 -19.22 174.20 15.51
C LEU A 312 -19.49 173.42 16.81
N ARG A 313 -20.74 173.01 17.10
CA ARG A 313 -21.10 172.55 18.46
C ARG A 313 -22.29 171.59 18.67
N LEU A 314 -22.59 170.68 17.73
CA LEU A 314 -23.65 169.67 17.96
C LEU A 314 -23.22 168.25 17.55
N LEU A 315 -23.46 167.29 18.46
CA LEU A 315 -23.33 165.82 18.32
C LEU A 315 -21.91 165.28 18.04
N GLN A 316 -21.27 164.46 18.89
CA GLN A 316 -21.49 164.07 20.29
C GLN A 316 -22.83 163.38 20.65
N SER A 317 -23.08 162.17 20.11
CA SER A 317 -24.07 161.21 20.64
C SER A 317 -23.78 159.75 20.21
N GLN A 318 -24.34 158.75 20.93
CA GLN A 318 -24.39 157.29 20.63
C GLN A 318 -23.04 156.50 20.74
N GLN A 319 -22.80 155.46 21.57
CA GLN A 319 -23.53 154.64 22.58
C GLN A 319 -24.56 153.57 22.08
N SER A 320 -24.71 152.36 22.65
CA SER A 320 -23.92 151.52 23.63
C SER A 320 -24.51 150.08 23.82
N GLU A 321 -24.01 149.26 24.79
CA GLU A 321 -24.65 148.04 25.43
C GLU A 321 -24.57 146.66 24.70
N PHE A 322 -24.71 145.42 25.27
CA PHE A 322 -24.76 144.75 26.63
C PHE A 322 -24.51 143.19 26.43
N ALA A 323 -24.65 142.11 27.27
CA ALA A 323 -24.86 141.65 28.69
C ALA A 323 -24.83 140.06 28.71
N LYS A 324 -24.92 139.18 29.75
CA LYS A 324 -24.61 139.03 31.22
C LYS A 324 -24.85 137.54 31.70
N ALA A 325 -24.40 137.16 32.91
CA ALA A 325 -24.92 136.10 33.86
C ALA A 325 -24.65 134.56 33.66
N GLN A 326 -24.75 133.62 34.65
CA GLN A 326 -24.56 133.59 36.15
C GLN A 326 -24.73 132.16 36.79
N ASP A 327 -24.05 131.83 37.93
CA ASP A 327 -24.17 130.73 38.95
C ASP A 327 -24.30 129.23 38.54
N LEU A 328 -23.75 128.18 39.21
CA LEU A 328 -23.05 127.88 40.49
C LEU A 328 -23.88 127.64 41.78
N ALA A 329 -24.31 126.39 42.02
CA ALA A 329 -24.66 125.88 43.38
C ALA A 329 -24.67 124.33 43.53
N ALA A 330 -25.15 123.58 42.54
CA ALA A 330 -25.57 122.17 42.74
C ALA A 330 -24.46 121.10 42.78
N ALA A 331 -23.20 121.44 42.50
CA ALA A 331 -22.17 120.47 42.12
C ALA A 331 -21.55 119.64 43.27
N GLN A 332 -21.89 119.91 44.54
CA GLN A 332 -21.18 119.31 45.69
C GLN A 332 -21.77 118.00 46.24
N GLY A 333 -22.99 117.62 45.85
CA GLY A 333 -23.59 116.34 46.25
C GLY A 333 -22.93 115.13 45.59
N MET A 334 -22.91 115.11 44.26
CA MET A 334 -22.48 113.96 43.42
C MET A 334 -21.04 113.48 43.69
N VAL A 335 -20.17 114.36 44.19
CA VAL A 335 -18.76 114.05 44.51
C VAL A 335 -18.64 113.11 45.73
N LYS A 336 -19.66 113.05 46.60
CA LYS A 336 -19.68 112.15 47.75
C LYS A 336 -19.98 110.71 47.33
N ASP A 337 -20.99 110.52 46.48
CA ASP A 337 -21.47 109.19 46.10
C ASP A 337 -20.46 108.50 45.17
N LEU A 338 -19.87 109.25 44.22
CA LEU A 338 -18.78 108.77 43.36
C LEU A 338 -17.53 108.29 44.13
N ARG A 339 -17.31 108.77 45.37
CA ARG A 339 -16.23 108.25 46.25
C ARG A 339 -16.60 106.93 46.93
N GLN A 340 -17.88 106.63 47.09
CA GLN A 340 -18.35 105.38 47.66
C GLN A 340 -18.28 104.24 46.63
N ASP A 341 -18.66 104.51 45.39
CA ASP A 341 -18.58 103.55 44.27
C ASP A 341 -17.13 103.16 43.93
N LEU A 342 -16.20 104.13 43.97
CA LEU A 342 -14.77 103.88 43.74
C LEU A 342 -14.18 102.88 44.75
N SER A 343 -14.62 102.92 46.00
CA SER A 343 -14.19 101.98 47.05
C SER A 343 -14.65 100.55 46.75
N ALA A 344 -15.88 100.38 46.27
CA ALA A 344 -16.42 99.06 45.88
C ALA A 344 -15.63 98.45 44.71
N THR A 345 -15.31 99.24 43.68
CA THR A 345 -14.56 98.72 42.51
C THR A 345 -13.13 98.27 42.87
N GLN A 346 -12.47 98.90 43.84
CA GLN A 346 -11.16 98.42 44.33
C GLN A 346 -11.23 97.09 45.10
N GLY A 347 -12.36 96.79 45.74
CA GLY A 347 -12.63 95.46 46.33
C GLY A 347 -12.75 94.37 45.27
N HIS A 348 -13.50 94.60 44.19
CA HIS A 348 -13.62 93.64 43.09
C HIS A 348 -12.28 93.36 42.40
N ILE A 349 -11.47 94.40 42.16
CA ILE A 349 -10.13 94.27 41.55
C ILE A 349 -9.21 93.36 42.41
N THR A 350 -9.23 93.51 43.74
CA THR A 350 -8.40 92.67 44.63
C THR A 350 -8.91 91.24 44.78
N SER A 351 -10.21 90.99 44.56
CA SER A 351 -10.75 89.62 44.46
C SER A 351 -10.29 88.92 43.18
N LEU A 352 -10.49 89.56 42.01
CA LEU A 352 -10.08 89.04 40.71
C LEU A 352 -8.55 88.78 40.63
N GLN A 353 -7.75 89.57 41.33
CA GLN A 353 -6.30 89.34 41.46
C GLN A 353 -5.95 88.05 42.22
N LYS A 354 -6.71 87.68 43.27
CA LYS A 354 -6.51 86.39 43.98
C LYS A 354 -6.94 85.22 43.10
N GLU A 355 -8.09 85.35 42.44
CA GLU A 355 -8.64 84.35 41.53
C GLU A 355 -7.68 84.05 40.37
N THR A 356 -7.09 85.10 39.78
CA THR A 356 -6.02 84.99 38.77
C THR A 356 -4.78 84.23 39.28
N VAL A 357 -4.42 84.37 40.56
CA VAL A 357 -3.29 83.64 41.17
C VAL A 357 -3.63 82.17 41.45
N SER A 358 -4.87 81.85 41.84
CA SER A 358 -5.34 80.47 41.94
C SER A 358 -5.26 79.77 40.58
N ILE A 359 -5.94 80.33 39.57
CA ILE A 359 -5.98 79.79 38.20
C ILE A 359 -4.56 79.60 37.64
N LYS A 360 -3.63 80.53 37.94
CA LYS A 360 -2.23 80.40 37.53
C LYS A 360 -1.47 79.26 38.24
N THR A 361 -1.84 78.93 39.47
CA THR A 361 -1.29 77.80 40.23
C THR A 361 -1.85 76.48 39.70
N ASP A 362 -3.15 76.43 39.44
CA ASP A 362 -3.85 75.27 38.86
C ASP A 362 -3.33 74.95 37.45
N LEU A 363 -3.02 75.98 36.65
CA LEU A 363 -2.38 75.87 35.33
C LEU A 363 -0.93 75.36 35.39
N VAL A 364 -0.24 75.51 36.53
CA VAL A 364 1.10 74.94 36.75
C VAL A 364 1.00 73.48 37.19
N SER A 365 0.03 73.11 38.03
CA SER A 365 -0.21 71.70 38.39
C SER A 365 -0.58 70.88 37.15
N THR A 366 -1.64 71.29 36.44
CA THR A 366 -2.11 70.59 35.22
C THR A 366 -1.04 70.49 34.13
N ARG A 367 -0.12 71.46 34.04
CA ARG A 367 1.07 71.35 33.17
C ARG A 367 2.07 70.30 33.66
N GLY A 368 2.28 70.19 34.97
CA GLY A 368 3.05 69.11 35.58
C GLY A 368 2.44 67.74 35.25
N ASP A 369 1.14 67.59 35.49
CA ASP A 369 0.37 66.37 35.21
C ASP A 369 0.46 65.99 33.73
N PHE A 370 0.27 66.95 32.81
CA PHE A 370 0.45 66.73 31.37
C PHE A 370 1.87 66.27 31.01
N THR A 371 2.92 66.81 31.66
CA THR A 371 4.30 66.31 31.43
C THR A 371 4.55 64.92 31.99
N ASN A 372 3.80 64.47 32.99
CA ASN A 372 3.90 63.11 33.51
C ASN A 372 3.16 62.13 32.58
N VAL A 373 1.92 62.44 32.19
CA VAL A 373 1.17 61.69 31.16
C VAL A 373 1.95 61.59 29.85
N SER A 374 2.68 62.64 29.45
CA SER A 374 3.53 62.62 28.26
C SER A 374 4.74 61.69 28.38
N LYS A 375 5.37 61.57 29.56
CA LYS A 375 6.43 60.58 29.82
C LYS A 375 5.88 59.15 29.83
N GLU A 376 4.74 58.96 30.46
CA GLU A 376 4.06 57.66 30.56
C GLU A 376 3.63 57.16 29.16
N THR A 377 3.09 58.07 28.33
CA THR A 377 2.81 57.83 26.91
C THR A 377 4.07 57.44 26.12
N LEU A 378 5.24 58.02 26.45
CA LEU A 378 6.52 57.65 25.84
C LEU A 378 7.06 56.30 26.34
N SER A 379 6.84 55.93 27.61
CA SER A 379 7.13 54.57 28.10
C SER A 379 6.27 53.56 27.37
N ASN A 380 4.94 53.71 27.44
CA ASN A 380 3.97 52.83 26.81
C ASN A 380 4.24 52.65 25.30
N LYS A 381 4.74 53.69 24.62
CA LYS A 381 5.17 53.61 23.21
C LYS A 381 6.41 52.73 23.00
N ASN A 382 7.39 52.77 23.90
CA ASN A 382 8.57 51.90 23.87
C ASN A 382 8.19 50.45 24.24
N ASP A 383 7.33 50.28 25.24
CA ASP A 383 6.82 48.97 25.67
C ASP A 383 6.00 48.30 24.55
N LEU A 384 5.20 49.08 23.81
CA LEU A 384 4.46 48.62 22.63
C LEU A 384 5.38 48.29 21.43
N LEU A 385 6.53 48.96 21.29
CA LEU A 385 7.58 48.58 20.32
C LEU A 385 8.30 47.28 20.74
N SER A 386 8.55 47.08 22.03
CA SER A 386 9.09 45.83 22.58
C SER A 386 8.14 44.66 22.33
N LEU A 387 6.85 44.81 22.68
CA LEU A 387 5.79 43.85 22.38
C LEU A 387 5.68 43.55 20.88
N LYS A 388 5.82 44.54 20.00
CA LYS A 388 5.80 44.35 18.55
C LYS A 388 6.97 43.50 18.05
N ASN A 389 8.17 43.68 18.61
CA ASN A 389 9.33 42.86 18.26
C ASN A 389 9.15 41.42 18.75
N ASN A 390 8.77 41.24 20.02
CA ASN A 390 8.47 39.91 20.59
C ASN A 390 7.39 39.17 19.78
N LEU A 391 6.35 39.88 19.32
CA LEU A 391 5.31 39.32 18.44
C LEU A 391 5.86 38.93 17.05
N SER A 392 6.86 39.64 16.53
CA SER A 392 7.55 39.29 15.29
C SER A 392 8.40 38.03 15.44
N ASP A 393 9.08 37.87 16.59
CA ASP A 393 9.89 36.68 16.88
C ASP A 393 9.00 35.45 17.12
N ILE A 394 7.92 35.59 17.92
CA ILE A 394 6.89 34.55 18.05
C ILE A 394 6.27 34.20 16.69
N SER A 395 6.06 35.17 15.79
CA SER A 395 5.57 34.92 14.43
C SER A 395 6.57 34.18 13.53
N LYS A 396 7.87 34.21 13.86
CA LYS A 396 8.92 33.42 13.21
C LYS A 396 8.97 32.01 13.81
N ASP A 397 8.94 31.88 15.12
CA ASP A 397 8.95 30.59 15.82
C ASP A 397 7.73 29.73 15.44
N VAL A 398 6.54 30.35 15.34
CA VAL A 398 5.31 29.68 14.84
C VAL A 398 5.48 29.16 13.40
N LYS A 399 6.23 29.86 12.53
CA LYS A 399 6.50 29.38 11.16
C LYS A 399 7.52 28.25 11.12
N GLU A 400 8.51 28.27 12.00
CA GLU A 400 9.47 27.17 12.14
C GLU A 400 8.78 25.92 12.70
N LEU A 401 7.89 26.08 13.69
CA LEU A 401 7.03 25.00 14.20
C LEU A 401 6.09 24.44 13.13
N GLN A 402 5.43 25.29 12.32
CA GLN A 402 4.64 24.86 11.16
C GLN A 402 5.49 24.12 10.11
N GLY A 403 6.77 24.51 9.95
CA GLY A 403 7.74 23.80 9.12
C GLY A 403 8.03 22.39 9.64
N THR A 404 8.23 22.24 10.96
CA THR A 404 8.47 20.93 11.59
C THR A 404 7.23 20.04 11.62
N ASP A 405 6.04 20.59 11.88
CA ASP A 405 4.76 19.86 11.83
C ASP A 405 4.50 19.30 10.43
N ARG A 406 4.71 20.10 9.38
CA ARG A 406 4.63 19.63 7.99
C ARG A 406 5.63 18.50 7.70
N GLY A 407 6.86 18.60 8.19
CA GLY A 407 7.88 17.56 8.03
C GLY A 407 7.50 16.25 8.74
N LEU A 408 7.00 16.34 9.97
CA LEU A 408 6.51 15.18 10.73
C LEU A 408 5.27 14.55 10.09
N GLN A 409 4.38 15.35 9.49
CA GLN A 409 3.25 14.84 8.70
C GLN A 409 3.70 14.11 7.43
N GLU A 410 4.76 14.61 6.76
CA GLU A 410 5.38 14.01 5.58
C GLU A 410 5.99 12.64 5.95
N GLU A 411 6.80 12.57 7.01
CA GLU A 411 7.37 11.32 7.58
C GLU A 411 6.28 10.35 8.10
N THR A 412 5.20 10.87 8.70
CA THR A 412 4.01 10.07 9.11
C THR A 412 3.24 9.51 7.90
N SER A 413 3.33 10.17 6.74
CA SER A 413 2.72 9.67 5.50
C SER A 413 3.56 8.57 4.84
N GLU A 414 4.90 8.72 4.83
CA GLU A 414 5.83 7.73 4.32
C GLU A 414 5.82 6.45 5.17
N THR A 415 5.88 6.57 6.50
CA THR A 415 5.77 5.42 7.42
C THR A 415 4.43 4.70 7.30
N ARG A 416 3.32 5.41 7.08
CA ARG A 416 2.01 4.81 6.76
C ARG A 416 2.01 4.10 5.40
N ALA A 417 2.68 4.64 4.38
CA ALA A 417 2.83 3.97 3.09
C ALA A 417 3.66 2.68 3.19
N HIS A 418 4.75 2.70 3.96
CA HIS A 418 5.54 1.51 4.27
C HIS A 418 4.73 0.45 5.05
N LEU A 419 3.92 0.86 6.03
CA LEU A 419 3.03 -0.04 6.76
C LEU A 419 2.01 -0.72 5.84
N ASN A 420 1.36 0.04 4.97
CA ASN A 420 0.41 -0.50 3.98
C ASN A 420 1.08 -1.51 3.03
N LYS A 421 2.32 -1.24 2.60
CA LYS A 421 3.10 -2.17 1.75
C LYS A 421 3.42 -3.48 2.48
N LEU A 422 3.84 -3.40 3.75
CA LEU A 422 4.09 -4.58 4.59
C LEU A 422 2.81 -5.39 4.85
N GLN A 423 1.66 -4.74 5.04
CA GLN A 423 0.37 -5.44 5.11
C GLN A 423 0.03 -6.16 3.80
N GLN A 424 0.31 -5.56 2.64
CA GLN A 424 0.07 -6.19 1.34
C GLN A 424 0.99 -7.39 1.10
N GLU A 425 2.28 -7.29 1.48
CA GLU A 425 3.25 -8.39 1.44
C GLU A 425 2.88 -9.53 2.41
N LEU A 426 2.32 -9.20 3.58
CA LEU A 426 1.80 -10.17 4.54
C LEU A 426 0.58 -10.94 3.98
N VAL A 427 -0.37 -10.25 3.34
CA VAL A 427 -1.54 -10.90 2.70
C VAL A 427 -1.12 -11.78 1.51
N GLN A 428 -0.12 -11.37 0.72
CA GLN A 428 0.48 -12.21 -0.33
C GLN A 428 1.21 -13.43 0.23
N SER A 429 1.82 -13.30 1.42
CA SER A 429 2.46 -14.42 2.12
C SER A 429 1.42 -15.40 2.67
N GLN A 430 0.32 -14.89 3.23
CA GLN A 430 -0.78 -15.69 3.78
C GLN A 430 -1.48 -16.52 2.69
N THR A 431 -1.95 -15.86 1.62
CA THR A 431 -2.60 -16.54 0.48
C THR A 431 -1.70 -17.58 -0.19
N ARG A 432 -0.37 -17.39 -0.15
CA ARG A 432 0.61 -18.37 -0.62
C ARG A 432 0.78 -19.56 0.32
N LEU A 433 0.65 -19.37 1.65
CA LEU A 433 0.57 -20.49 2.60
C LEU A 433 -0.71 -21.29 2.38
N ASP A 434 -1.86 -20.63 2.27
CA ASP A 434 -3.16 -21.28 2.04
C ASP A 434 -3.15 -22.12 0.74
N THR A 435 -2.46 -21.62 -0.31
CA THR A 435 -2.24 -22.35 -1.56
C THR A 435 -1.35 -23.58 -1.36
N LEU A 436 -0.23 -23.44 -0.65
CA LEU A 436 0.67 -24.56 -0.34
C LEU A 436 0.00 -25.62 0.55
N GLU A 437 -0.91 -25.23 1.45
CA GLU A 437 -1.69 -26.19 2.24
C GLU A 437 -2.69 -26.97 1.38
N LYS A 438 -3.39 -26.31 0.43
CA LYS A 438 -4.23 -27.00 -0.57
C LYS A 438 -3.39 -27.94 -1.45
N GLU A 439 -2.19 -27.54 -1.90
CA GLU A 439 -1.26 -28.41 -2.66
C GLU A 439 -0.74 -29.62 -1.84
N ILE A 440 -0.42 -29.43 -0.56
CA ILE A 440 -0.01 -30.51 0.36
C ILE A 440 -1.17 -31.49 0.61
N ALA A 441 -2.41 -30.99 0.70
CA ALA A 441 -3.60 -31.83 0.85
C ALA A 441 -3.82 -32.71 -0.39
N THR A 442 -3.79 -32.13 -1.60
CA THR A 442 -3.91 -32.91 -2.84
C THR A 442 -2.76 -33.89 -3.02
N THR A 443 -1.54 -33.51 -2.64
CA THR A 443 -0.36 -34.42 -2.69
C THR A 443 -0.56 -35.62 -1.78
N LYS A 444 -1.05 -35.44 -0.54
CA LYS A 444 -1.38 -36.54 0.38
C LYS A 444 -2.44 -37.48 -0.19
N GLN A 445 -3.46 -36.93 -0.85
CA GLN A 445 -4.51 -37.71 -1.50
C GLN A 445 -3.94 -38.58 -2.63
N VAL A 446 -3.10 -38.01 -3.51
CA VAL A 446 -2.40 -38.75 -4.58
C VAL A 446 -1.50 -39.85 -4.00
N THR A 447 -0.72 -39.56 -2.96
CA THR A 447 0.11 -40.59 -2.28
C THR A 447 -0.73 -41.72 -1.71
N SER A 448 -1.85 -41.43 -1.05
CA SER A 448 -2.73 -42.48 -0.51
C SER A 448 -3.39 -43.35 -1.59
N SER A 449 -3.72 -42.76 -2.75
CA SER A 449 -4.21 -43.51 -3.93
C SER A 449 -3.12 -44.42 -4.52
N LEU A 450 -1.89 -43.91 -4.67
CA LEU A 450 -0.74 -44.68 -5.14
C LEU A 450 -0.35 -45.80 -4.16
N GLU A 451 -0.46 -45.58 -2.84
CA GLU A 451 -0.28 -46.65 -1.84
C GLU A 451 -1.33 -47.76 -2.00
N GLN A 452 -2.59 -47.41 -2.25
CA GLN A 452 -3.66 -48.38 -2.45
C GLN A 452 -3.46 -49.18 -3.75
N GLU A 453 -3.07 -48.51 -4.84
CA GLU A 453 -2.80 -49.15 -6.12
C GLU A 453 -1.55 -50.04 -6.06
N SER A 454 -0.50 -49.60 -5.37
CA SER A 454 0.70 -50.40 -5.08
C SER A 454 0.39 -51.66 -4.25
N ARG A 455 -0.46 -51.56 -3.20
CA ARG A 455 -0.93 -52.72 -2.44
C ARG A 455 -1.69 -53.71 -3.33
N LYS A 456 -2.62 -53.22 -4.16
CA LYS A 456 -3.37 -54.05 -5.11
C LYS A 456 -2.45 -54.72 -6.14
N SER A 457 -1.47 -54.01 -6.69
CA SER A 457 -0.45 -54.59 -7.58
C SER A 457 0.40 -55.65 -6.88
N SER A 458 0.69 -55.48 -5.59
CA SER A 458 1.40 -56.48 -4.78
C SER A 458 0.56 -57.74 -4.53
N GLU A 459 -0.74 -57.59 -4.24
CA GLU A 459 -1.69 -58.71 -4.11
C GLU A 459 -1.83 -59.49 -5.44
N GLU A 460 -1.93 -58.78 -6.57
CA GLU A 460 -1.92 -59.38 -7.91
C GLU A 460 -0.58 -60.08 -8.22
N LEU A 461 0.56 -59.52 -7.80
CA LEU A 461 1.88 -60.14 -7.94
C LEU A 461 1.99 -61.44 -7.13
N VAL A 462 1.46 -61.48 -5.90
CA VAL A 462 1.42 -62.68 -5.05
C VAL A 462 0.52 -63.75 -5.68
N ALA A 463 -0.62 -63.38 -6.25
CA ALA A 463 -1.48 -64.30 -6.99
C ALA A 463 -0.76 -64.89 -8.24
N VAL A 464 -0.02 -64.07 -8.99
CA VAL A 464 0.82 -64.52 -10.11
C VAL A 464 1.96 -65.43 -9.63
N GLN A 465 2.56 -65.17 -8.47
CA GLN A 465 3.57 -66.06 -7.86
C GLN A 465 2.98 -67.41 -7.45
N SER A 466 1.76 -67.45 -6.90
CA SER A 466 1.03 -68.70 -6.62
C SER A 466 0.83 -69.51 -7.91
N LEU A 467 0.28 -68.88 -8.95
CA LEU A 467 0.08 -69.53 -10.26
C LEU A 467 1.40 -70.00 -10.88
N ALA A 468 2.50 -69.26 -10.68
CA ALA A 468 3.83 -69.69 -11.11
C ALA A 468 4.36 -70.90 -10.31
N THR A 469 4.04 -71.03 -9.02
CA THR A 469 4.35 -72.25 -8.24
C THR A 469 3.48 -73.44 -8.64
N ASP A 470 2.20 -73.24 -8.93
CA ASP A 470 1.26 -74.29 -9.35
C ASP A 470 1.54 -74.78 -10.79
N LEU A 471 1.97 -73.88 -11.68
CA LEU A 471 2.47 -74.25 -13.00
C LEU A 471 3.80 -75.03 -12.88
N LYS A 472 4.66 -74.68 -11.91
CA LYS A 472 5.95 -75.33 -11.68
C LYS A 472 5.82 -76.73 -11.06
N SER A 473 4.84 -76.97 -10.18
CA SER A 473 4.48 -78.32 -9.74
C SER A 473 3.87 -79.12 -10.89
N SER A 474 2.93 -78.55 -11.65
CA SER A 474 2.35 -79.20 -12.84
C SER A 474 3.42 -79.61 -13.88
N VAL A 475 4.43 -78.76 -14.13
CA VAL A 475 5.57 -79.08 -14.99
C VAL A 475 6.43 -80.19 -14.38
N HIS A 476 6.69 -80.18 -13.08
CA HIS A 476 7.42 -81.25 -12.40
C HIS A 476 6.69 -82.61 -12.48
N ASP A 477 5.37 -82.62 -12.38
CA ASP A 477 4.56 -83.83 -12.41
C ASP A 477 4.42 -84.37 -13.85
N LEU A 478 4.27 -83.49 -14.84
CA LEU A 478 4.40 -83.85 -16.26
C LEU A 478 5.80 -84.40 -16.58
N GLN A 479 6.86 -83.81 -16.03
CA GLN A 479 8.24 -84.26 -16.22
C GLN A 479 8.50 -85.61 -15.54
N SER A 480 7.86 -85.86 -14.38
CA SER A 480 7.87 -87.15 -13.69
C SER A 480 7.11 -88.23 -14.47
N SER A 481 5.94 -87.90 -15.01
CA SER A 481 5.14 -88.78 -15.88
C SER A 481 5.85 -89.11 -17.20
N ALA A 482 6.53 -88.12 -17.81
CA ALA A 482 7.36 -88.33 -18.99
C ALA A 482 8.58 -89.23 -18.67
N ASN A 483 9.23 -89.06 -17.51
CA ASN A 483 10.30 -89.95 -17.06
C ASN A 483 9.81 -91.38 -16.80
N HIS A 484 8.62 -91.55 -16.23
CA HIS A 484 8.03 -92.88 -16.01
C HIS A 484 7.62 -93.55 -17.34
N SER A 485 7.07 -92.77 -18.27
CA SER A 485 6.79 -93.22 -19.65
C SER A 485 8.07 -93.61 -20.39
N ARG A 486 9.18 -92.87 -20.18
CA ARG A 486 10.50 -93.21 -20.71
C ARG A 486 11.07 -94.49 -20.10
N GLN A 487 10.94 -94.69 -18.79
CA GLN A 487 11.28 -95.97 -18.14
C GLN A 487 10.44 -97.13 -18.70
N GLY A 488 9.16 -96.91 -19.01
CA GLY A 488 8.32 -97.88 -19.71
C GLY A 488 8.84 -98.21 -21.10
N ILE A 489 9.23 -97.20 -21.89
CA ILE A 489 9.85 -97.37 -23.21
C ILE A 489 11.17 -98.14 -23.09
N ASP A 490 12.06 -97.76 -22.17
CA ASP A 490 13.35 -98.41 -21.95
C ASP A 490 13.18 -99.87 -21.49
N ALA A 491 12.16 -100.17 -20.67
CA ALA A 491 11.79 -101.53 -20.30
C ALA A 491 11.27 -102.34 -21.50
N THR A 492 10.38 -101.76 -22.33
CA THR A 492 9.93 -102.44 -23.57
C THR A 492 11.05 -102.64 -24.57
N ASN A 493 12.03 -101.73 -24.64
CA ASN A 493 13.23 -101.88 -25.45
C ASN A 493 14.13 -103.01 -24.93
N SER A 494 14.27 -103.18 -23.61
CA SER A 494 14.96 -104.33 -23.02
C SER A 494 14.29 -105.63 -23.42
N SER A 495 12.96 -105.74 -23.26
CA SER A 495 12.20 -106.93 -23.69
C SER A 495 12.30 -107.19 -25.19
N LEU A 496 12.40 -106.13 -26.01
CA LEU A 496 12.64 -106.25 -27.46
C LEU A 496 14.02 -106.79 -27.78
N ASP A 497 15.06 -106.34 -27.07
CA ASP A 497 16.44 -106.79 -27.29
C ASP A 497 16.70 -108.18 -26.66
N ASP A 498 15.89 -108.60 -25.67
CA ASP A 498 15.84 -109.98 -25.17
C ASP A 498 15.14 -110.93 -26.17
N LEU A 499 13.97 -110.55 -26.71
CA LEU A 499 13.34 -111.26 -27.84
C LEU A 499 14.28 -111.37 -29.07
N ARG A 500 15.15 -110.37 -29.26
CA ARG A 500 16.17 -110.35 -30.31
C ARG A 500 17.33 -111.31 -30.04
N LYS A 501 17.57 -111.71 -28.78
CA LYS A 501 18.51 -112.78 -28.36
C LYS A 501 17.89 -114.17 -28.43
N GLU A 502 16.56 -114.30 -28.33
CA GLU A 502 15.84 -115.56 -28.57
C GLU A 502 15.66 -115.86 -30.07
N LEU A 503 15.63 -114.82 -30.92
CA LEU A 503 15.46 -114.96 -32.37
C LEU A 503 16.42 -115.96 -33.05
N PRO A 504 17.73 -116.02 -32.69
CA PRO A 504 18.67 -117.03 -33.20
C PRO A 504 18.34 -118.46 -32.76
N GLU A 505 17.79 -118.67 -31.56
CA GLU A 505 17.38 -120.01 -31.10
C GLU A 505 16.15 -120.48 -31.88
N PHE A 506 15.19 -119.58 -32.13
CA PHE A 506 14.06 -119.86 -33.02
C PHE A 506 14.51 -120.13 -34.46
N HIS A 507 15.57 -119.45 -34.92
CA HIS A 507 16.21 -119.71 -36.22
C HIS A 507 16.96 -121.06 -36.25
N GLY A 508 17.54 -121.48 -35.12
CA GLY A 508 18.13 -122.81 -34.93
C GLY A 508 17.06 -123.91 -35.00
N ALA A 509 15.96 -123.74 -34.26
CA ALA A 509 14.81 -124.65 -34.29
C ALA A 509 14.20 -124.78 -35.70
N LEU A 510 14.03 -123.67 -36.42
CA LEU A 510 13.56 -123.68 -37.81
C LEU A 510 14.52 -124.41 -38.76
N ASN A 511 15.84 -124.26 -38.59
CA ASN A 511 16.80 -125.01 -39.39
C ASN A 511 16.83 -126.51 -39.03
N HIS A 512 16.64 -126.87 -37.76
CA HIS A 512 16.55 -128.27 -37.35
C HIS A 512 15.29 -128.95 -37.91
N PHE A 513 14.12 -128.28 -37.82
CA PHE A 513 12.87 -128.73 -38.44
C PHE A 513 13.01 -128.85 -39.97
N ARG A 514 13.73 -127.92 -40.61
CA ARG A 514 14.04 -127.99 -42.06
C ARG A 514 14.94 -129.18 -42.42
N GLN A 515 15.83 -129.58 -41.52
CA GLN A 515 16.68 -130.77 -41.69
C GLN A 515 15.88 -132.07 -41.48
N GLU A 516 15.00 -132.12 -40.48
CA GLU A 516 14.09 -133.24 -40.24
C GLU A 516 13.13 -133.47 -41.43
N VAL A 517 12.61 -132.39 -42.03
CA VAL A 517 11.83 -132.45 -43.28
C VAL A 517 12.66 -132.95 -44.47
N ALA A 518 13.95 -132.62 -44.55
CA ALA A 518 14.84 -133.13 -45.60
C ALA A 518 15.11 -134.63 -45.46
N GLU A 519 15.33 -135.13 -44.24
CA GLU A 519 15.48 -136.56 -43.97
C GLU A 519 14.18 -137.33 -44.28
N LYS A 520 13.02 -136.75 -43.96
CA LYS A 520 11.71 -137.29 -44.40
C LYS A 520 11.54 -137.31 -45.92
N GLY A 521 12.11 -136.33 -46.63
CA GLY A 521 12.18 -136.34 -48.10
C GLY A 521 12.89 -137.59 -48.65
N SER A 522 14.04 -137.97 -48.08
CA SER A 522 14.79 -139.15 -48.53
C SER A 522 14.03 -140.48 -48.37
N GLN A 523 13.08 -140.57 -47.44
CA GLN A 523 12.19 -141.73 -47.28
C GLN A 523 11.07 -141.77 -48.33
N SER A 524 10.74 -140.63 -48.95
CA SER A 524 9.75 -140.53 -50.03
C SER A 524 10.28 -141.06 -51.36
N ASP A 525 11.54 -140.75 -51.71
CA ASP A 525 12.14 -141.14 -53.00
C ASP A 525 12.31 -142.66 -53.14
N MET A 526 12.67 -143.38 -52.06
CA MET A 526 12.71 -144.85 -52.08
C MET A 526 11.31 -145.47 -52.26
N LEU A 527 10.26 -144.83 -51.74
CA LEU A 527 8.88 -145.26 -51.92
C LEU A 527 8.40 -145.01 -53.36
N HIS A 528 8.83 -143.91 -53.98
CA HIS A 528 8.60 -143.65 -55.40
C HIS A 528 9.26 -144.69 -56.31
N GLN A 529 10.52 -145.07 -56.05
CA GLN A 529 11.21 -146.09 -56.85
C GLN A 529 10.55 -147.49 -56.77
N ALA A 530 9.93 -147.84 -55.64
CA ALA A 530 9.16 -149.08 -55.51
C ALA A 530 7.86 -149.04 -56.35
N ILE A 531 7.05 -147.98 -56.21
CA ILE A 531 5.77 -147.82 -56.92
C ILE A 531 5.98 -147.73 -58.45
N GLN A 532 7.10 -147.16 -58.89
CA GLN A 532 7.43 -146.99 -60.30
C GLN A 532 7.76 -148.31 -61.02
N ALA A 533 8.01 -149.40 -60.28
CA ALA A 533 8.14 -150.75 -60.85
C ALA A 533 6.77 -151.41 -61.13
N GLU A 534 5.79 -151.25 -60.25
CA GLU A 534 4.43 -151.82 -60.43
C GLU A 534 3.62 -151.08 -61.52
N LEU A 535 3.85 -149.77 -61.68
CA LEU A 535 3.17 -148.96 -62.70
C LEU A 535 3.45 -149.40 -64.15
N GLU A 536 4.61 -150.01 -64.42
CA GLU A 536 4.93 -150.49 -65.78
C GLU A 536 4.17 -151.79 -66.12
N GLN A 537 3.82 -152.59 -65.11
CA GLN A 537 2.98 -153.79 -65.28
C GLN A 537 1.52 -153.40 -65.61
N LEU A 538 0.98 -152.40 -64.94
CA LEU A 538 -0.39 -151.89 -65.18
C LEU A 538 -0.55 -151.15 -66.52
N ARG A 539 0.52 -150.54 -67.06
CA ARG A 539 0.50 -149.87 -68.38
C ARG A 539 0.14 -150.82 -69.54
N SER A 540 0.38 -152.12 -69.40
CA SER A 540 -0.04 -153.14 -70.38
C SER A 540 -1.57 -153.27 -70.53
N GLN A 541 -2.33 -152.98 -69.47
CA GLN A 541 -3.80 -153.13 -69.43
C GLN A 541 -4.53 -151.82 -69.78
N ALA A 542 -3.88 -150.67 -69.62
CA ALA A 542 -4.45 -149.34 -69.90
C ALA A 542 -4.57 -148.98 -71.40
N ALA A 543 -4.28 -149.91 -72.31
CA ALA A 543 -4.43 -149.73 -73.75
C ALA A 543 -5.89 -149.90 -74.22
N GLU A 544 -6.65 -150.79 -73.59
CA GLU A 544 -7.94 -151.26 -74.12
C GLU A 544 -9.14 -150.37 -73.71
N VAL A 545 -9.06 -149.72 -72.54
CA VAL A 545 -10.10 -148.79 -72.04
C VAL A 545 -10.12 -147.45 -72.79
N ARG A 546 -9.04 -147.10 -73.52
CA ARG A 546 -8.90 -145.79 -74.22
C ARG A 546 -9.84 -145.62 -75.43
N LYS A 547 -10.68 -146.62 -75.71
CA LYS A 547 -11.68 -146.62 -76.78
C LYS A 547 -12.99 -145.94 -76.37
N ASP A 548 -13.32 -145.91 -75.08
CA ASP A 548 -14.64 -145.55 -74.62
C ASP A 548 -14.74 -144.11 -74.11
N LEU A 549 -15.40 -143.28 -74.94
CA LEU A 549 -16.23 -142.14 -74.51
C LEU A 549 -15.47 -141.03 -73.76
N THR A 550 -14.81 -140.06 -74.41
CA THR A 550 -15.20 -139.32 -75.63
C THR A 550 -16.58 -138.61 -75.55
N THR A 551 -17.48 -138.98 -74.64
CA THR A 551 -18.78 -138.27 -74.44
C THR A 551 -18.79 -137.32 -73.24
N PHE A 552 -17.79 -137.37 -72.35
CA PHE A 552 -17.77 -136.53 -71.14
C PHE A 552 -17.55 -135.02 -71.40
N PHE A 553 -17.09 -134.65 -72.60
CA PHE A 553 -16.87 -133.25 -73.03
C PHE A 553 -18.13 -132.36 -73.06
N GLN A 554 -19.32 -132.87 -72.72
CA GLN A 554 -20.50 -132.02 -72.51
C GLN A 554 -20.49 -131.26 -71.17
N MET A 555 -19.63 -131.61 -70.21
CA MET A 555 -19.67 -131.00 -68.86
C MET A 555 -18.93 -129.65 -68.74
N GLU A 556 -18.15 -129.27 -69.75
CA GLU A 556 -17.22 -128.12 -69.69
C GLU A 556 -17.92 -126.74 -69.80
N LEU A 557 -19.15 -126.70 -70.31
CA LEU A 557 -19.90 -125.46 -70.56
C LEU A 557 -20.59 -124.83 -69.32
N ALA A 558 -20.46 -125.44 -68.14
CA ALA A 558 -21.11 -124.96 -66.91
C ALA A 558 -20.37 -123.82 -66.20
N GLY A 559 -19.03 -123.74 -66.31
CA GLY A 559 -18.21 -122.83 -65.51
C GLY A 559 -18.39 -121.34 -65.85
N VAL A 560 -18.34 -121.01 -67.15
CA VAL A 560 -18.25 -119.62 -67.67
C VAL A 560 -19.43 -118.72 -67.25
N ARG A 561 -20.56 -119.29 -66.82
CA ARG A 561 -21.73 -118.52 -66.37
C ARG A 561 -21.59 -117.97 -64.93
N LYS A 562 -20.60 -118.40 -64.15
CA LYS A 562 -20.44 -117.99 -62.74
C LYS A 562 -19.68 -116.67 -62.57
N ASP A 563 -18.61 -116.49 -63.33
CA ASP A 563 -17.59 -115.46 -63.03
C ASP A 563 -18.02 -114.04 -63.43
N LEU A 564 -18.95 -113.91 -64.38
CA LEU A 564 -19.54 -112.63 -64.82
C LEU A 564 -20.48 -111.98 -63.79
N GLY A 565 -20.92 -112.70 -62.76
CA GLY A 565 -21.78 -112.14 -61.71
C GLY A 565 -21.01 -111.28 -60.70
N GLN A 566 -19.83 -111.74 -60.29
CA GLN A 566 -19.12 -111.17 -59.13
C GLN A 566 -18.56 -109.75 -59.40
N GLN A 567 -18.13 -109.49 -60.64
CA GLN A 567 -17.55 -108.18 -61.02
C GLN A 567 -18.55 -107.02 -61.03
N GLY A 568 -19.86 -107.28 -60.94
CA GLY A 568 -20.88 -106.24 -60.88
C GLY A 568 -21.00 -105.56 -59.51
N GLU A 569 -20.81 -106.30 -58.42
CA GLU A 569 -21.07 -105.80 -57.05
C GLU A 569 -19.94 -104.90 -56.55
N ASP A 570 -18.67 -105.25 -56.83
CA ASP A 570 -17.48 -104.51 -56.39
C ASP A 570 -17.46 -103.05 -56.92
N LEU A 571 -17.86 -102.85 -58.18
CA LEU A 571 -17.90 -101.53 -58.81
C LEU A 571 -18.95 -100.60 -58.16
N GLN A 572 -20.06 -101.15 -57.67
CA GLN A 572 -21.11 -100.38 -57.03
C GLN A 572 -20.73 -99.99 -55.58
N GLY A 573 -19.97 -100.83 -54.87
CA GLY A 573 -19.41 -100.50 -53.56
C GLY A 573 -18.37 -99.36 -53.62
N ALA A 574 -17.49 -99.38 -54.62
CA ALA A 574 -16.46 -98.35 -54.81
C ALA A 574 -17.05 -96.94 -55.03
N LEU A 575 -18.12 -96.85 -55.82
CA LEU A 575 -18.76 -95.58 -56.16
C LEU A 575 -19.37 -94.87 -54.93
N VAL A 576 -20.00 -95.64 -54.04
CA VAL A 576 -20.63 -95.12 -52.81
C VAL A 576 -19.56 -94.64 -51.82
N SER A 577 -18.49 -95.41 -51.63
CA SER A 577 -17.35 -95.03 -50.77
C SER A 577 -16.73 -93.68 -51.19
N MET A 578 -16.56 -93.48 -52.49
CA MET A 578 -16.00 -92.23 -53.04
C MET A 578 -16.95 -91.03 -52.85
N GLN A 579 -18.28 -91.21 -52.97
CA GLN A 579 -19.26 -90.15 -52.71
C GLN A 579 -19.36 -89.75 -51.23
N VAL A 580 -19.14 -90.70 -50.30
CA VAL A 580 -19.10 -90.40 -48.85
C VAL A 580 -17.88 -89.54 -48.52
N ARG A 581 -16.68 -89.97 -48.94
CA ARG A 581 -15.43 -89.22 -48.69
C ARG A 581 -15.49 -87.78 -49.19
N ILE A 582 -15.95 -87.56 -50.43
CA ILE A 582 -16.06 -86.21 -51.02
C ILE A 582 -17.03 -85.31 -50.22
N LYS A 583 -18.09 -85.87 -49.62
CA LYS A 583 -19.00 -85.10 -48.75
C LYS A 583 -18.40 -84.79 -47.38
N GLU A 584 -17.68 -85.73 -46.78
CA GLU A 584 -17.08 -85.53 -45.45
C GLU A 584 -15.89 -84.56 -45.49
N GLU A 585 -15.07 -84.64 -46.53
CA GLU A 585 -13.89 -83.80 -46.77
C GLU A 585 -14.30 -82.35 -47.12
N ALA A 586 -15.39 -82.16 -47.88
CA ALA A 586 -16.01 -80.84 -48.05
C ALA A 586 -16.63 -80.31 -46.74
N ALA A 587 -17.21 -81.19 -45.92
CA ALA A 587 -17.83 -80.82 -44.65
C ALA A 587 -16.82 -80.58 -43.50
N SER A 588 -15.56 -81.03 -43.61
CA SER A 588 -14.48 -80.62 -42.69
C SER A 588 -13.97 -79.23 -43.03
N GLU A 589 -13.70 -78.95 -44.31
CA GLU A 589 -13.13 -77.66 -44.71
C GLU A 589 -14.13 -76.51 -44.54
N ILE A 590 -15.43 -76.73 -44.78
CA ILE A 590 -16.47 -75.75 -44.45
C ILE A 590 -16.54 -75.49 -42.94
N ARG A 591 -16.48 -76.52 -42.09
CA ARG A 591 -16.49 -76.34 -40.61
C ARG A 591 -15.25 -75.61 -40.10
N LYS A 592 -14.10 -75.84 -40.73
CA LYS A 592 -12.84 -75.15 -40.43
C LYS A 592 -12.91 -73.67 -40.81
N LEU A 593 -13.32 -73.35 -42.04
CA LEU A 593 -13.54 -71.95 -42.47
C LEU A 593 -14.61 -71.23 -41.62
N GLN A 594 -15.67 -71.92 -41.19
CA GLN A 594 -16.65 -71.37 -40.25
C GLN A 594 -16.10 -71.16 -38.84
N SER A 595 -15.22 -72.04 -38.36
CA SER A 595 -14.50 -71.89 -37.09
C SER A 595 -13.59 -70.66 -37.13
N ASP A 596 -12.78 -70.53 -38.19
CA ASP A 596 -11.79 -69.47 -38.33
C ASP A 596 -12.46 -68.10 -38.53
N ALA A 597 -13.52 -68.03 -39.33
CA ALA A 597 -14.37 -66.84 -39.44
C ALA A 597 -15.05 -66.47 -38.11
N SER A 598 -15.49 -67.47 -37.32
CA SER A 598 -16.08 -67.23 -36.00
C SER A 598 -15.04 -66.78 -34.96
N ALA A 599 -13.78 -67.21 -35.08
CA ALA A 599 -12.68 -66.76 -34.25
C ALA A 599 -12.34 -65.28 -34.56
N ALA A 600 -12.11 -64.96 -35.83
CA ALA A 600 -11.86 -63.59 -36.27
C ALA A 600 -13.02 -62.64 -35.92
N HIS A 601 -14.28 -63.09 -36.07
CA HIS A 601 -15.43 -62.26 -35.69
C HIS A 601 -15.53 -62.03 -34.17
N ARG A 602 -15.18 -63.03 -33.34
CA ARG A 602 -15.07 -62.86 -31.88
C ARG A 602 -13.92 -61.93 -31.49
N GLU A 603 -12.77 -62.00 -32.16
CA GLU A 603 -11.62 -61.14 -31.91
C GLU A 603 -11.95 -59.67 -32.25
N VAL A 604 -12.51 -59.41 -33.42
CA VAL A 604 -13.00 -58.06 -33.80
C VAL A 604 -14.10 -57.57 -32.85
N THR A 605 -15.02 -58.43 -32.42
CA THR A 605 -16.06 -58.06 -31.45
C THR A 605 -15.46 -57.73 -30.08
N SER A 606 -14.45 -58.48 -29.63
CA SER A 606 -13.71 -58.22 -28.39
C SER A 606 -12.96 -56.89 -28.45
N MET A 607 -12.28 -56.59 -29.56
CA MET A 607 -11.62 -55.29 -29.78
C MET A 607 -12.61 -54.13 -29.78
N VAL A 608 -13.76 -54.27 -30.46
CA VAL A 608 -14.84 -53.27 -30.46
C VAL A 608 -15.43 -53.09 -29.06
N GLN A 609 -15.63 -54.16 -28.29
CA GLN A 609 -16.09 -54.08 -26.90
C GLN A 609 -15.04 -53.41 -25.98
N GLN A 610 -13.75 -53.73 -26.11
CA GLN A 610 -12.69 -53.04 -25.36
C GLN A 610 -12.60 -51.55 -25.72
N THR A 611 -12.75 -51.19 -27.00
CA THR A 611 -12.69 -49.78 -27.43
C THR A 611 -13.93 -49.02 -26.98
N ALA A 612 -15.12 -49.61 -27.07
CA ALA A 612 -16.35 -49.03 -26.56
C ALA A 612 -16.35 -48.90 -25.03
N GLN A 613 -15.76 -49.86 -24.31
CA GLN A 613 -15.61 -49.79 -22.85
C GLN A 613 -14.59 -48.71 -22.45
N LYS A 614 -13.43 -48.61 -23.13
CA LYS A 614 -12.50 -47.48 -22.92
C LYS A 614 -13.15 -46.11 -23.13
N LEU A 615 -13.86 -45.92 -24.26
CA LEU A 615 -14.58 -44.67 -24.54
C LEU A 615 -15.67 -44.36 -23.50
N LYS A 616 -16.29 -45.40 -22.92
CA LYS A 616 -17.27 -45.26 -21.83
C LYS A 616 -16.60 -44.90 -20.49
N ASP A 617 -15.44 -45.46 -20.19
CA ASP A 617 -14.68 -45.17 -18.98
C ASP A 617 -14.02 -43.78 -19.05
N GLU A 618 -13.50 -43.38 -20.22
CA GLU A 618 -13.02 -42.02 -20.52
C GLU A 618 -14.17 -41.00 -20.42
N ALA A 619 -15.35 -41.29 -20.98
CA ALA A 619 -16.54 -40.45 -20.82
C ALA A 619 -17.02 -40.39 -19.34
N GLY A 620 -16.88 -41.48 -18.60
CA GLY A 620 -17.12 -41.53 -17.16
C GLY A 620 -16.18 -40.60 -16.39
N GLN A 621 -14.87 -40.70 -16.65
CA GLN A 621 -13.84 -39.83 -16.06
C GLN A 621 -14.09 -38.35 -16.36
N ILE A 622 -14.42 -38.01 -17.61
CA ILE A 622 -14.81 -36.65 -18.02
C ILE A 622 -16.06 -36.18 -17.27
N SER A 623 -17.07 -37.06 -17.10
CA SER A 623 -18.27 -36.72 -16.34
C SER A 623 -18.00 -36.48 -14.85
N SER A 624 -17.13 -37.29 -14.22
CA SER A 624 -16.72 -37.07 -12.82
C SER A 624 -15.85 -35.83 -12.65
N ALA A 625 -14.96 -35.52 -13.60
CA ALA A 625 -14.16 -34.30 -13.58
C ALA A 625 -15.03 -33.05 -13.77
N LEU A 626 -16.06 -33.12 -14.63
CA LEU A 626 -17.04 -32.05 -14.80
C LEU A 626 -17.91 -31.85 -13.54
N GLN A 627 -18.26 -32.92 -12.83
CA GLN A 627 -19.00 -32.82 -11.57
C GLN A 627 -18.12 -32.24 -10.45
N ALA A 628 -16.89 -32.72 -10.29
CA ALA A 628 -15.92 -32.16 -9.34
C ALA A 628 -15.72 -30.66 -9.59
N ALA A 629 -15.49 -30.24 -10.84
CA ALA A 629 -15.37 -28.83 -11.20
C ALA A 629 -16.66 -28.00 -10.97
N GLN A 630 -17.84 -28.62 -10.87
CA GLN A 630 -19.09 -27.95 -10.48
C GLN A 630 -19.23 -27.82 -8.96
N GLU A 631 -18.73 -28.79 -8.21
CA GLU A 631 -18.65 -28.81 -6.74
C GLU A 631 -17.57 -27.82 -6.25
N ASP A 632 -16.35 -27.85 -6.80
CA ASP A 632 -15.30 -26.84 -6.59
C ASP A 632 -15.81 -25.42 -6.86
N ALA A 633 -16.57 -25.24 -7.95
CA ALA A 633 -17.17 -23.95 -8.28
C ALA A 633 -18.31 -23.57 -7.33
N ALA A 634 -18.99 -24.52 -6.69
CA ALA A 634 -19.98 -24.23 -5.64
C ALA A 634 -19.29 -23.79 -4.35
N ASP A 635 -18.23 -24.46 -3.93
CA ASP A 635 -17.45 -24.12 -2.74
C ASP A 635 -16.76 -22.75 -2.89
N LEU A 636 -16.19 -22.44 -4.06
CA LEU A 636 -15.70 -21.09 -4.38
C LEU A 636 -16.79 -20.00 -4.30
N ARG A 637 -18.06 -20.33 -4.55
CA ARG A 637 -19.18 -19.39 -4.38
C ARG A 637 -19.56 -19.23 -2.90
N CYS A 638 -19.36 -20.26 -2.07
CA CYS A 638 -19.47 -20.16 -0.61
C CYS A 638 -18.31 -19.34 -0.01
N GLU A 639 -17.05 -19.67 -0.33
CA GLU A 639 -15.86 -18.90 0.11
C GLU A 639 -16.01 -17.40 -0.21
N VAL A 640 -16.46 -17.05 -1.42
CA VAL A 640 -16.73 -15.66 -1.83
C VAL A 640 -17.90 -15.03 -1.06
N HIS A 641 -18.98 -15.79 -0.78
CA HIS A 641 -20.13 -15.26 -0.04
C HIS A 641 -19.80 -14.99 1.43
N GLU A 642 -19.06 -15.89 2.08
CA GLU A 642 -18.56 -15.71 3.45
C GLU A 642 -17.57 -14.54 3.55
N ALA A 643 -16.65 -14.42 2.59
CA ALA A 643 -15.74 -13.27 2.50
C ALA A 643 -16.50 -11.94 2.34
N CYS A 644 -17.55 -11.89 1.51
CA CYS A 644 -18.42 -10.72 1.41
C CYS A 644 -19.17 -10.42 2.71
N SER A 645 -19.66 -11.43 3.44
CA SER A 645 -20.31 -11.21 4.74
C SER A 645 -19.33 -10.68 5.78
N ALA A 646 -18.12 -11.23 5.86
CA ALA A 646 -17.08 -10.77 6.78
C ALA A 646 -16.66 -9.32 6.51
N ILE A 647 -16.60 -8.90 5.24
CA ILE A 647 -16.36 -7.51 4.84
C ILE A 647 -17.53 -6.60 5.24
N GLU A 648 -18.78 -7.06 5.11
CA GLU A 648 -19.93 -6.29 5.61
C GLU A 648 -19.94 -6.16 7.13
N ASP A 649 -19.60 -7.21 7.88
CA ASP A 649 -19.55 -7.17 9.34
C ASP A 649 -18.40 -6.31 9.88
N GLN A 650 -17.20 -6.40 9.29
CA GLN A 650 -16.11 -5.45 9.59
C GLN A 650 -16.51 -4.01 9.28
N ARG A 651 -17.25 -3.78 8.17
CA ARG A 651 -17.76 -2.44 7.86
C ARG A 651 -18.78 -1.97 8.91
N ARG A 652 -19.70 -2.82 9.36
CA ARG A 652 -20.67 -2.50 10.43
C ARG A 652 -19.95 -2.17 11.75
N GLU A 653 -18.87 -2.90 12.07
CA GLU A 653 -18.03 -2.65 13.25
C GLU A 653 -17.30 -1.30 13.15
N VAL A 654 -16.72 -0.97 11.98
CA VAL A 654 -16.10 0.35 11.73
C VAL A 654 -17.13 1.48 11.78
N ASP A 655 -18.30 1.33 11.14
CA ASP A 655 -19.39 2.31 11.18
C ASP A 655 -19.87 2.54 12.64
N ALA A 656 -19.97 1.47 13.45
CA ALA A 656 -20.31 1.56 14.88
C ALA A 656 -19.20 2.24 15.71
N HIS A 657 -17.92 1.90 15.49
CA HIS A 657 -16.80 2.47 16.23
C HIS A 657 -16.57 3.95 15.89
N LEU A 658 -16.86 4.36 14.64
CA LEU A 658 -16.93 5.77 14.23
C LEU A 658 -18.09 6.48 14.92
N SER A 659 -19.29 5.91 14.93
CA SER A 659 -20.47 6.48 15.60
C SER A 659 -20.25 6.66 17.11
N MET A 660 -19.57 5.71 17.76
CA MET A 660 -19.18 5.81 19.17
C MET A 660 -18.20 6.97 19.40
N ARG A 661 -17.13 7.08 18.60
CA ARG A 661 -16.14 8.18 18.72
C ARG A 661 -16.74 9.56 18.40
N ILE A 662 -17.69 9.63 17.47
CA ILE A 662 -18.46 10.86 17.20
C ILE A 662 -19.28 11.25 18.44
N THR A 663 -19.90 10.27 19.10
CA THR A 663 -20.67 10.49 20.33
C THR A 663 -19.78 10.93 21.50
N GLU A 664 -18.62 10.30 21.69
CA GLU A 664 -17.63 10.71 22.72
C GLU A 664 -17.13 12.14 22.50
N VAL A 665 -16.80 12.50 21.25
CA VAL A 665 -16.36 13.86 20.89
C VAL A 665 -17.49 14.87 21.08
N GLN A 666 -18.74 14.51 20.76
CA GLN A 666 -19.91 15.36 21.02
C GLN A 666 -20.15 15.56 22.52
N GLU A 667 -20.10 14.51 23.34
CA GLU A 667 -20.21 14.64 24.80
C GLU A 667 -19.07 15.46 25.39
N GLN A 668 -17.83 15.29 24.91
CA GLN A 668 -16.70 16.08 25.39
C GLN A 668 -16.85 17.56 25.04
N LEU A 669 -17.23 17.87 23.79
CA LEU A 669 -17.58 19.24 23.40
C LEU A 669 -18.74 19.80 24.25
N GLU A 670 -19.77 19.01 24.56
CA GLU A 670 -20.87 19.46 25.42
C GLU A 670 -20.44 19.72 26.87
N ARG A 671 -19.51 18.92 27.41
CA ARG A 671 -18.91 19.15 28.74
C ARG A 671 -18.04 20.40 28.75
N GLU A 672 -17.19 20.58 27.73
CA GLU A 672 -16.35 21.78 27.58
C GLU A 672 -17.20 23.05 27.40
N PHE A 673 -18.28 22.99 26.61
CA PHE A 673 -19.24 24.10 26.50
C PHE A 673 -19.95 24.40 27.82
N LYS A 674 -20.38 23.37 28.58
CA LYS A 674 -21.00 23.56 29.91
C LYS A 674 -20.03 24.13 30.94
N VAL A 675 -18.73 23.78 30.87
CA VAL A 675 -17.69 24.39 31.71
C VAL A 675 -17.43 25.84 31.29
N ALA A 676 -17.36 26.14 29.99
CA ALA A 676 -17.21 27.50 29.49
C ALA A 676 -18.40 28.40 29.86
N ASP A 677 -19.63 27.91 29.71
CA ASP A 677 -20.86 28.63 30.06
C ASP A 677 -21.00 28.83 31.58
N ALA A 678 -20.65 27.81 32.39
CA ALA A 678 -20.59 27.93 33.85
C ALA A 678 -19.52 28.92 34.32
N ASN A 679 -18.34 28.95 33.68
CA ASN A 679 -17.30 29.93 33.97
C ASN A 679 -17.74 31.34 33.56
N LEU A 680 -18.35 31.51 32.40
CA LEU A 680 -18.91 32.79 31.93
C LEU A 680 -20.02 33.29 32.87
N HIS A 681 -20.90 32.39 33.34
CA HIS A 681 -21.89 32.71 34.37
C HIS A 681 -21.24 33.07 35.72
N ALA A 682 -20.12 32.45 36.10
CA ALA A 682 -19.39 32.80 37.32
C ALA A 682 -18.68 34.17 37.21
N GLU A 683 -18.09 34.49 36.06
CA GLU A 683 -17.50 35.81 35.77
C GLU A 683 -18.58 36.90 35.72
N VAL A 684 -19.70 36.66 35.02
CA VAL A 684 -20.84 37.60 34.99
C VAL A 684 -21.48 37.74 36.37
N ALA A 685 -21.57 36.68 37.18
CA ALA A 685 -22.08 36.76 38.54
C ALA A 685 -21.13 37.51 39.50
N THR A 686 -19.81 37.37 39.34
CA THR A 686 -18.82 38.10 40.15
C THR A 686 -18.70 39.57 39.73
N ALA A 687 -18.78 39.88 38.43
CA ALA A 687 -18.94 41.25 37.93
C ALA A 687 -20.23 41.89 38.47
N ALA A 688 -21.38 41.23 38.34
CA ALA A 688 -22.65 41.72 38.88
C ALA A 688 -22.68 41.80 40.41
N ALA A 689 -21.88 41.01 41.13
CA ALA A 689 -21.69 41.15 42.58
C ALA A 689 -20.81 42.36 42.92
N SER A 690 -19.77 42.63 42.13
CA SER A 690 -18.92 43.82 42.26
C SER A 690 -19.71 45.12 41.99
N ASP A 691 -20.52 45.15 40.92
CA ASP A 691 -21.41 46.27 40.62
C ASP A 691 -22.48 46.47 41.70
N ARG A 692 -23.08 45.39 42.23
CA ARG A 692 -24.00 45.49 43.38
C ARG A 692 -23.32 45.97 44.66
N TYR A 693 -22.04 45.63 44.86
CA TYR A 693 -21.26 46.14 45.98
C TYR A 693 -20.98 47.65 45.83
N ASN A 694 -20.55 48.09 44.64
CA ASN A 694 -20.31 49.50 44.33
C ASN A 694 -21.60 50.34 44.42
N VAL A 695 -22.72 49.86 43.85
CA VAL A 695 -24.04 50.50 43.97
C VAL A 695 -24.54 50.48 45.42
N GLY A 696 -24.21 49.45 46.20
CA GLY A 696 -24.48 49.41 47.64
C GLY A 696 -23.70 50.46 48.44
N VAL A 697 -22.42 50.67 48.11
CA VAL A 697 -21.56 51.71 48.72
C VAL A 697 -22.04 53.11 48.33
N GLU A 698 -22.42 53.34 47.07
CA GLU A 698 -23.07 54.59 46.62
C GLU A 698 -24.40 54.84 47.33
N MET A 699 -25.26 53.81 47.45
CA MET A 699 -26.54 53.91 48.16
C MET A 699 -26.36 54.27 49.64
N GLU A 700 -25.41 53.63 50.33
CA GLU A 700 -25.22 53.90 51.77
C GLU A 700 -24.48 55.22 52.03
N ARG A 701 -23.74 55.73 51.04
CA ARG A 701 -23.22 57.11 50.99
C ARG A 701 -24.35 58.13 50.81
N LEU A 702 -25.22 57.93 49.82
CA LEU A 702 -26.44 58.73 49.62
C LEU A 702 -27.37 58.70 50.85
N ARG A 703 -27.39 57.56 51.58
CA ARG A 703 -28.12 57.42 52.85
C ARG A 703 -27.51 58.25 53.97
N ALA A 704 -26.18 58.32 54.06
CA ALA A 704 -25.49 59.20 54.99
C ALA A 704 -25.72 60.68 54.67
N ASP A 705 -25.73 61.04 53.39
CA ASP A 705 -26.07 62.41 52.93
C ASP A 705 -27.54 62.75 53.22
N LEU A 706 -28.47 61.79 53.11
CA LEU A 706 -29.88 61.97 53.52
C LEU A 706 -30.01 62.28 55.02
N VAL A 707 -29.17 61.68 55.88
CA VAL A 707 -29.13 62.00 57.32
C VAL A 707 -28.63 63.43 57.56
N GLN A 708 -27.76 63.99 56.69
CA GLN A 708 -27.43 65.42 56.75
C GLN A 708 -28.62 66.30 56.31
N VAL A 709 -29.44 65.86 55.35
CA VAL A 709 -30.65 66.59 54.93
C VAL A 709 -31.71 66.60 56.04
N ASP A 710 -31.92 65.49 56.77
CA ASP A 710 -32.83 65.50 57.92
C ASP A 710 -32.26 66.25 59.14
N SER A 711 -30.94 66.31 59.32
CA SER A 711 -30.28 67.24 60.25
C SER A 711 -30.55 68.71 59.90
N LEU A 712 -30.45 69.07 58.61
CA LEU A 712 -30.83 70.40 58.11
C LEU A 712 -32.33 70.68 58.32
N ARG A 713 -33.22 69.70 58.14
CA ARG A 713 -34.66 69.85 58.45
C ARG A 713 -34.91 70.07 59.94
N ALA A 714 -34.22 69.35 60.83
CA ALA A 714 -34.31 69.58 62.27
C ALA A 714 -33.83 71.00 62.65
N THR A 715 -32.77 71.48 61.98
CA THR A 715 -32.26 72.85 62.16
C THR A 715 -33.25 73.90 61.65
N ILE A 716 -33.88 73.69 60.49
CA ILE A 716 -34.94 74.56 59.94
C ILE A 716 -36.17 74.57 60.86
N ALA A 717 -36.55 73.43 61.44
CA ALA A 717 -37.65 73.35 62.40
C ALA A 717 -37.34 74.15 63.68
N GLN A 718 -36.12 74.09 64.22
CA GLN A 718 -35.71 74.92 65.35
C GLN A 718 -35.73 76.43 65.01
N VAL A 719 -35.30 76.82 63.80
CA VAL A 719 -35.38 78.22 63.35
C VAL A 719 -36.85 78.67 63.22
N GLN A 720 -37.75 77.82 62.72
CA GLN A 720 -39.19 78.11 62.66
C GLN A 720 -39.81 78.21 64.05
N GLU A 721 -39.44 77.35 65.01
CA GLU A 721 -39.92 77.45 66.39
C GLU A 721 -39.42 78.74 67.07
N MET A 722 -38.15 79.13 66.90
CA MET A 722 -37.66 80.42 67.42
C MET A 722 -38.36 81.61 66.77
N THR A 723 -38.67 81.54 65.48
CA THR A 723 -39.39 82.61 64.76
C THR A 723 -40.84 82.76 65.25
N SER A 724 -41.43 81.70 65.83
CA SER A 724 -42.80 81.74 66.38
C SER A 724 -42.93 82.42 67.75
N ARG A 725 -41.81 82.75 68.42
CA ARG A 725 -41.79 83.26 69.82
C ARG A 725 -41.32 84.71 69.99
N ALA A 726 -41.01 85.43 68.92
CA ALA A 726 -40.63 86.84 68.95
C ALA A 726 -41.63 87.69 68.13
N GLY A 727 -42.46 88.48 68.81
CA GLY A 727 -43.52 89.25 68.17
C GLY A 727 -43.05 90.55 67.51
N SER A 728 -43.40 90.69 66.23
CA SER A 728 -43.99 91.90 65.61
C SER A 728 -43.32 93.27 65.80
N HIS A 729 -42.59 93.75 64.78
CA HIS A 729 -43.12 94.71 63.79
C HIS A 729 -42.20 94.80 62.54
N GLU A 730 -42.56 95.60 61.52
CA GLU A 730 -41.93 95.63 60.18
C GLU A 730 -40.38 95.72 60.17
N VAL A 731 -39.63 95.02 59.31
CA VAL A 731 -39.71 94.77 57.85
C VAL A 731 -39.31 95.99 56.98
N VAL A 732 -38.03 96.07 56.60
CA VAL A 732 -37.48 96.33 55.24
C VAL A 732 -35.97 96.64 55.31
N ALA A 733 -35.16 95.91 54.54
CA ALA A 733 -33.75 96.17 54.17
C ALA A 733 -32.71 96.28 55.33
N THR A 734 -31.39 96.09 55.15
CA THR A 734 -30.59 95.82 53.94
C THR A 734 -29.53 94.77 54.30
N LEU A 735 -29.54 93.57 53.73
CA LEU A 735 -28.72 93.19 52.56
C LEU A 735 -27.24 93.66 52.61
N ARG A 736 -26.33 92.71 52.85
CA ARG A 736 -24.90 92.81 52.45
C ARG A 736 -24.23 91.44 52.45
N ILE A 737 -23.54 91.12 51.33
CA ILE A 737 -22.30 90.32 51.23
C ILE A 737 -22.43 88.80 51.55
N ASP A 738 -22.06 87.87 50.66
CA ASP A 738 -21.54 88.05 49.28
C ASP A 738 -21.75 86.86 48.32
N HIS A 739 -21.39 87.10 47.06
CA HIS A 739 -21.20 86.13 45.97
C HIS A 739 -20.15 85.02 46.30
N ALA A 740 -20.01 83.91 45.56
CA ALA A 740 -20.17 83.77 44.11
C ALA A 740 -20.72 82.42 43.60
N PHE A 741 -20.97 82.39 42.28
CA PHE A 741 -21.45 81.31 41.42
C PHE A 741 -20.68 81.42 40.08
N VAL A 742 -21.00 80.58 39.07
CA VAL A 742 -20.40 80.55 37.70
C VAL A 742 -19.03 79.81 37.68
N GLN A 743 -18.67 78.96 36.71
CA GLN A 743 -19.25 78.52 35.42
C GLN A 743 -19.48 76.96 35.49
N ASN A 744 -19.74 76.11 34.48
CA ASN A 744 -19.81 76.22 33.01
C ASN A 744 -20.82 75.20 32.41
N PHE A 745 -20.83 75.01 31.08
CA PHE A 745 -21.69 74.07 30.34
C PHE A 745 -20.91 73.00 29.52
N MET A 746 -21.65 71.93 29.20
CA MET A 746 -21.57 70.95 28.08
C MET A 746 -20.82 71.40 26.79
N PRO A 747 -20.29 70.48 25.93
CA PRO A 747 -21.11 69.40 25.31
C PRO A 747 -20.46 68.07 24.81
N ALA A 748 -21.36 67.12 24.50
CA ALA A 748 -21.26 66.05 23.48
C ALA A 748 -20.22 64.91 23.69
N ASP A 749 -20.32 63.71 23.09
CA ASP A 749 -21.23 63.18 22.06
C ASP A 749 -22.00 61.91 22.51
N TYR A 750 -23.09 61.57 21.82
CA TYR A 750 -23.82 60.28 21.93
C TYR A 750 -24.45 59.93 20.57
N GLU A 751 -23.99 58.88 19.89
CA GLU A 751 -24.66 58.34 18.69
C GLU A 751 -25.51 57.11 19.02
N PHE A 752 -26.76 57.13 18.53
CA PHE A 752 -27.60 55.95 18.37
C PHE A 752 -27.30 55.30 17.01
N PRO A 753 -27.61 53.99 16.85
CA PRO A 753 -28.58 53.70 15.79
C PRO A 753 -29.76 52.85 16.25
N LEU A 754 -30.93 53.13 15.67
CA LEU A 754 -32.16 52.38 15.88
C LEU A 754 -32.12 51.03 15.17
N VAL A 755 -32.75 50.01 15.78
CA VAL A 755 -33.54 49.01 15.03
C VAL A 755 -34.90 48.86 15.71
N ALA A 756 -35.97 48.86 14.92
CA ALA A 756 -37.33 49.02 15.43
C ALA A 756 -38.00 47.70 15.85
N SER A 757 -38.78 47.75 16.94
CA SER A 757 -39.72 46.70 17.32
C SER A 757 -40.89 46.62 16.33
N ARG A 758 -41.21 45.43 15.80
CA ARG A 758 -42.51 45.19 15.15
C ARG A 758 -42.97 43.74 15.26
N CYS A 759 -43.89 43.49 16.19
CA CYS A 759 -44.68 42.26 16.19
C CYS A 759 -45.69 42.28 15.02
N MET A 760 -45.85 41.15 14.31
CA MET A 760 -47.18 40.53 14.16
C MET A 760 -47.15 39.14 13.49
N VAL A 761 -47.99 38.25 14.05
CA VAL A 761 -48.78 37.19 13.40
C VAL A 761 -48.07 35.98 12.75
N ARG A 762 -48.53 34.81 13.21
CA ARG A 762 -48.33 33.44 12.68
C ARG A 762 -48.50 33.31 11.16
N LEU A 763 -47.79 32.36 10.55
CA LEU A 763 -48.41 31.24 9.81
C LEU A 763 -47.43 30.06 9.64
N LYS A 764 -47.91 28.83 9.89
CA LYS A 764 -47.40 27.55 9.31
C LYS A 764 -48.27 27.27 8.05
N PRO A 765 -47.91 26.39 7.08
CA PRO A 765 -47.08 25.18 7.26
C PRO A 765 -46.19 24.69 6.07
N ASN A 766 -45.52 23.54 6.32
CA ASN A 766 -45.31 22.39 5.41
C ASN A 766 -44.20 22.36 4.32
N ARG A 767 -43.37 21.32 4.48
CA ARG A 767 -42.95 20.29 3.49
C ARG A 767 -41.90 20.61 2.40
N LYS A 768 -40.80 19.84 2.51
CA LYS A 768 -40.09 19.08 1.47
C LYS A 768 -39.76 19.78 0.14
N ALA A 769 -38.46 20.00 -0.09
CA ALA A 769 -37.67 18.93 -0.71
C ALA A 769 -36.65 18.43 0.31
#